data_AF-A0A812LE23-F1
#
_entry.id   AF-A0A812LE23-F1
#
_cell.length_a   1.000
_cell.length_b   1.000
_cell.length_c   1.000
_cell.angle_alpha   90.00
_cell.angle_beta   90.00
_cell.angle_gamma   90.00
#
_symmetry.space_group_name_H-M   'P 1'
#
loop_
_entity.id
_entity.type
_entity.pdbx_description
1 polymer ?
#
loop_
_entity_poly.entity_id
_entity_poly.type
_entity_poly.pdbx_seq_one_letter_code
_entity_poly.pdbx_strand_id
1 'polypeptide(L)'
;MASANLDSEAAFVDRARKIGLTEDTLQGLLDNSYNTFGRLAFAVSATPTTLTDEAVDAWIDGLGMRPSGFQKASLRRLLFEGVSMAIEEVRARVEPSLEGHPKKLAAAERLDRQAKQERSLGGLVFTPETRPANACVDLCVEMLETGVLQYHPSKWISRAQEAQCLKRDSSINIDADNNLKIATKSADLWCDVSSEMRLRQAWGRRSLAFDLANLASFRVMEEHVQFLFSVLQRVQPKGFQGVQLSQIIEADKQMFVLASNNLMGRLTASPGAAPALDAEIARLSRSPELMQYLAPLQVPQARLKKPEQIANDDLLTLVDLLPRKGIQRGPREVQQSFITGCYAQGGFRGLRHECSTFPFACRIMTRYMRERLPGHVFSTCGIFIDGCTPLHKDTRNAQWPNAIFRLSDFQKGGLWIEGSGDDVRELNGQELTGSIDALRLEAANKLYALTYRILRKCIEDDVVVSLENPVNSYLWDVLRAFEPGEPKLHVLPKLTPVIFDLCCHGGARPKRTQLLCTAACFDRLHALCQNDHPHKPWGQIVECGTVRYATKDEAAYPQLFAARYAACLADHALAAGYNLMPQPRVKDLSLAMLGQQTKRHAPLVSEYKQVLRMPAASFTPQPHLKLLRNPIGGGNVRASDLARAQPLLSNTPPGGTIPEAPGRGDVEMKVGVYRTPGEFVEEAKKVNHPVDSSNPLEKVTLQALQENLLKDPKLISLRRNLAIAKVKQEVHRLRDAEEKLHNSMDPSVAKVMKGKSILAFEALLKSEGYDDMGVISFLKEEVRLVGTSECPACYDYKFVPAWLSEDELFETAAARRDALLSKFERVDPEEAKILKDATDNEVALGADQKPRPIDNCLESQLNAGYSASIHLRLQDSDYIASMALHVAKEIQGGRVHPAAKLWKGKCLDLSKAYKQLAVHPDHRSLAVIAVRESEGRDALYLSNSLMFGSTAAVYAFNRVSRALWYLVNRLLCLPSGVFYDDFPLLCPAGSANNADESASALLDLLGWAHAKTGAKGRPFAEQFEVLGMSLNLENVSQGEVSLSNKQGRIERIIDRLQEISLKGEIKRHDAQVLQGLLQYASGFYAGRSLKHASHILARHENTRILSCTMITDIIHLFTDGAWERGVAGI
;
A
#
# COMPACT_ATOMS: atom_id res chain seq x y z
N MET A 1 -31.81 2.37 -19.25
CA MET A 1 -33.03 2.83 -18.54
C MET A 1 -34.32 2.52 -19.28
N ALA A 2 -34.35 2.45 -20.62
CA ALA A 2 -35.57 2.16 -21.39
C ALA A 2 -36.19 0.78 -21.07
N SER A 3 -35.39 -0.29 -21.03
CA SER A 3 -35.87 -1.66 -20.78
C SER A 3 -36.50 -1.88 -19.39
N ALA A 4 -35.97 -1.25 -18.32
CA ALA A 4 -36.52 -1.45 -16.95
C ALA A 4 -37.89 -0.80 -16.72
N ASN A 5 -38.28 0.15 -17.57
CA ASN A 5 -39.58 0.81 -17.51
C ASN A 5 -40.62 0.13 -18.43
N LEU A 6 -40.18 -0.66 -19.42
CA LEU A 6 -41.06 -1.27 -20.43
C LEU A 6 -42.07 -2.24 -19.80
N ASP A 7 -41.60 -3.04 -18.84
CA ASP A 7 -42.36 -4.11 -18.20
C ASP A 7 -42.92 -3.74 -16.81
N SER A 8 -42.74 -2.49 -16.35
CA SER A 8 -43.23 -2.05 -15.03
C SER A 8 -44.63 -1.44 -15.10
N GLU A 9 -45.58 -2.10 -14.46
CA GLU A 9 -46.96 -1.61 -14.29
C GLU A 9 -47.03 -0.33 -13.45
N ALA A 10 -46.22 -0.23 -12.39
CA ALA A 10 -46.17 0.97 -11.56
C ALA A 10 -45.62 2.18 -12.34
N ALA A 11 -44.60 1.97 -13.19
CA ALA A 11 -44.07 3.02 -14.06
C ALA A 11 -45.09 3.44 -15.13
N PHE A 12 -45.85 2.49 -15.68
CA PHE A 12 -46.94 2.73 -16.62
C PHE A 12 -48.05 3.58 -16.00
N VAL A 13 -48.55 3.20 -14.82
CA VAL A 13 -49.61 3.93 -14.09
C VAL A 13 -49.15 5.33 -13.67
N ASP A 14 -47.94 5.48 -13.11
CA ASP A 14 -47.39 6.79 -12.73
C ASP A 14 -47.24 7.73 -13.94
N ARG A 15 -46.80 7.19 -15.08
CA ARG A 15 -46.68 7.96 -16.32
C ARG A 15 -48.04 8.32 -16.92
N ALA A 16 -48.99 7.39 -16.95
CA ALA A 16 -50.36 7.61 -17.43
C ALA A 16 -51.06 8.74 -16.64
N ARG A 17 -50.87 8.77 -15.32
CA ARG A 17 -51.36 9.88 -14.46
C ARG A 17 -50.68 11.20 -14.77
N LYS A 18 -49.36 11.20 -14.95
CA LYS A 18 -48.58 12.43 -15.28
C LYS A 18 -48.94 13.04 -16.63
N ILE A 19 -49.37 12.24 -17.60
CA ILE A 19 -49.81 12.74 -18.92
C ILE A 19 -51.30 13.12 -18.94
N GLY A 20 -52.03 12.92 -17.84
CA GLY A 20 -53.40 13.40 -17.66
C GLY A 20 -54.50 12.43 -18.12
N LEU A 21 -54.26 11.11 -18.12
CA LEU A 21 -55.36 10.14 -18.32
C LEU A 21 -56.35 10.19 -17.14
N THR A 22 -57.65 10.16 -17.43
CA THR A 22 -58.68 10.01 -16.39
C THR A 22 -58.65 8.59 -15.80
N GLU A 23 -59.02 8.43 -14.53
CA GLU A 23 -59.01 7.12 -13.86
C GLU A 23 -59.95 6.11 -14.56
N ASP A 24 -61.08 6.56 -15.12
CA ASP A 24 -61.97 5.71 -15.93
C ASP A 24 -61.27 5.17 -17.20
N THR A 25 -60.45 6.00 -17.85
CA THR A 25 -59.69 5.60 -19.05
C THR A 25 -58.52 4.68 -18.67
N LEU A 26 -57.85 4.98 -17.57
CA LEU A 26 -56.77 4.14 -17.06
C LEU A 26 -57.29 2.76 -16.64
N GLN A 27 -58.41 2.70 -15.93
CA GLN A 27 -59.02 1.45 -15.50
C GLN A 27 -59.48 0.61 -16.70
N GLY A 28 -60.04 1.23 -17.75
CA GLY A 28 -60.38 0.53 -18.98
C GLY A 28 -59.18 -0.09 -19.70
N LEU A 29 -57.98 0.52 -19.63
CA LEU A 29 -56.75 -0.11 -20.14
C LEU A 29 -56.30 -1.30 -19.29
N LEU A 30 -56.40 -1.18 -17.96
CA LEU A 30 -56.03 -2.25 -17.03
C LEU A 30 -56.97 -3.45 -17.16
N ASP A 31 -58.28 -3.22 -17.27
CA ASP A 31 -59.30 -4.26 -17.43
C ASP A 31 -59.13 -5.04 -18.76
N ASN A 32 -58.64 -4.36 -19.80
CA ASN A 32 -58.28 -4.97 -21.08
C ASN A 32 -56.84 -5.54 -21.12
N SER A 33 -56.18 -5.70 -19.95
CA SER A 33 -54.83 -6.28 -19.81
C SER A 33 -53.66 -5.48 -20.43
N TYR A 34 -53.86 -4.21 -20.78
CA TYR A 34 -52.81 -3.29 -21.25
C TYR A 34 -52.19 -2.51 -20.09
N ASN A 35 -51.51 -3.23 -19.20
CA ASN A 35 -50.99 -2.69 -17.95
C ASN A 35 -49.48 -2.39 -17.94
N THR A 36 -48.80 -2.52 -19.08
CA THR A 36 -47.36 -2.22 -19.25
C THR A 36 -47.10 -1.57 -20.61
N PHE A 37 -46.00 -0.81 -20.72
CA PHE A 37 -45.60 -0.21 -22.00
C PHE A 37 -45.30 -1.26 -23.07
N GLY A 38 -44.73 -2.41 -22.69
CA GLY A 38 -44.46 -3.51 -23.61
C GLY A 38 -45.74 -4.12 -24.20
N ARG A 39 -46.77 -4.38 -23.38
CA ARG A 39 -48.07 -4.88 -23.88
C ARG A 39 -48.79 -3.84 -24.73
N LEU A 40 -48.71 -2.57 -24.36
CA LEU A 40 -49.32 -1.48 -25.13
C LEU A 40 -48.63 -1.30 -26.49
N ALA A 41 -47.30 -1.46 -26.57
CA ALA A 41 -46.51 -1.25 -27.79
C ALA A 41 -46.94 -2.14 -28.97
N PHE A 42 -47.46 -3.34 -28.69
CA PHE A 42 -47.92 -4.30 -29.69
C PHE A 42 -49.45 -4.41 -29.81
N ALA A 43 -50.19 -3.51 -29.15
CA ALA A 43 -51.65 -3.56 -29.09
C ALA A 43 -52.35 -3.28 -30.44
N VAL A 44 -51.72 -2.47 -31.30
CA VAL A 44 -52.31 -1.98 -32.56
C VAL A 44 -51.68 -2.65 -33.79
N SER A 45 -50.40 -3.03 -33.74
CA SER A 45 -49.67 -3.62 -34.87
C SER A 45 -48.59 -4.59 -34.39
N ALA A 46 -48.40 -5.69 -35.14
CA ALA A 46 -47.32 -6.66 -34.89
C ALA A 46 -45.93 -6.11 -35.26
N THR A 47 -45.86 -5.15 -36.18
CA THR A 47 -44.64 -4.42 -36.55
C THR A 47 -44.74 -2.98 -36.04
N PRO A 48 -43.89 -2.56 -35.08
CA PRO A 48 -44.02 -1.24 -34.43
C PRO A 48 -43.73 -0.03 -35.35
N THR A 49 -43.26 -0.27 -36.57
CA THR A 49 -42.88 0.77 -37.55
C THR A 49 -44.03 1.28 -38.42
N THR A 50 -45.21 0.64 -38.36
CA THR A 50 -46.38 0.97 -39.20
C THR A 50 -47.61 1.22 -38.32
N LEU A 51 -47.70 2.42 -37.74
CA LEU A 51 -48.86 2.89 -36.97
C LEU A 51 -49.53 4.04 -37.74
N THR A 52 -50.74 3.82 -38.25
CA THR A 52 -51.58 4.88 -38.84
C THR A 52 -52.61 5.35 -37.82
N ASP A 53 -52.99 6.63 -37.88
CA ASP A 53 -53.94 7.20 -36.92
C ASP A 53 -55.30 6.50 -36.97
N GLU A 54 -55.72 6.03 -38.15
CA GLU A 54 -56.96 5.27 -38.34
C GLU A 54 -56.94 3.91 -37.63
N ALA A 55 -55.80 3.23 -37.57
CA ALA A 55 -55.65 1.94 -36.89
C ALA A 55 -55.68 2.11 -35.36
N VAL A 56 -55.11 3.20 -34.86
CA VAL A 56 -55.12 3.52 -33.42
C VAL A 56 -56.52 3.92 -32.97
N ASP A 57 -57.26 4.72 -33.76
CA ASP A 57 -58.63 5.06 -33.43
C ASP A 57 -59.57 3.85 -33.48
N ALA A 58 -59.40 2.95 -34.45
CA ALA A 58 -60.16 1.70 -34.52
C ALA A 58 -59.89 0.77 -33.32
N TRP A 59 -58.64 0.71 -32.85
CA TRP A 59 -58.28 -0.03 -31.63
C TRP A 59 -58.90 0.60 -30.38
N ILE A 60 -58.82 1.93 -30.23
CA ILE A 60 -59.44 2.65 -29.10
C ILE A 60 -60.95 2.42 -29.06
N ASP A 61 -61.62 2.47 -30.21
CA ASP A 61 -63.05 2.26 -30.31
C ASP A 61 -63.44 0.79 -30.02
N GLY A 62 -62.53 -0.17 -30.29
CA GLY A 62 -62.66 -1.60 -29.96
C GLY A 62 -62.51 -1.94 -28.47
N LEU A 63 -61.94 -1.05 -27.65
CA LEU A 63 -61.80 -1.24 -26.18
C LEU A 63 -63.11 -0.99 -25.41
N GLY A 64 -64.18 -0.55 -26.10
CA GLY A 64 -65.47 -0.24 -25.48
C GLY A 64 -65.48 1.03 -24.63
N MET A 65 -64.40 1.81 -24.68
CA MET A 65 -64.21 3.03 -23.92
C MET A 65 -64.68 4.24 -24.76
N ARG A 66 -65.24 5.28 -24.12
CA ARG A 66 -65.58 6.56 -24.80
C ARG A 66 -64.66 7.70 -24.36
N PRO A 67 -63.36 7.66 -24.70
CA PRO A 67 -62.42 8.71 -24.31
C PRO A 67 -62.70 10.02 -25.06
N SER A 68 -62.55 11.16 -24.39
CA SER A 68 -62.60 12.48 -25.02
C SER A 68 -61.44 12.71 -26.00
N GLY A 69 -61.52 13.70 -26.88
CA GLY A 69 -60.45 13.98 -27.86
C GLY A 69 -59.06 14.19 -27.23
N PHE A 70 -59.01 14.78 -26.02
CA PHE A 70 -57.78 14.93 -25.25
C PHE A 70 -57.25 13.60 -24.69
N GLN A 71 -58.15 12.70 -24.27
CA GLN A 71 -57.80 11.36 -23.81
C GLN A 71 -57.27 10.51 -24.98
N LYS A 72 -57.88 10.60 -26.18
CA LYS A 72 -57.37 9.95 -27.40
C LYS A 72 -55.94 10.42 -27.74
N ALA A 73 -55.66 11.72 -27.66
CA ALA A 73 -54.30 12.25 -27.88
C ALA A 73 -53.29 11.77 -26.82
N SER A 74 -53.72 11.68 -25.56
CA SER A 74 -52.87 11.17 -24.46
C SER A 74 -52.56 9.67 -24.61
N LEU A 75 -53.53 8.88 -25.09
CA LEU A 75 -53.35 7.47 -25.43
C LEU A 75 -52.36 7.29 -26.60
N ARG A 76 -52.47 8.10 -27.67
CA ARG A 76 -51.50 8.08 -28.78
C ARG A 76 -50.08 8.37 -28.29
N ARG A 77 -49.91 9.35 -27.40
CA ARG A 77 -48.61 9.66 -26.79
C ARG A 77 -48.07 8.49 -25.98
N LEU A 78 -48.91 7.86 -25.16
CA LEU A 78 -48.51 6.73 -24.33
C LEU A 78 -48.11 5.51 -25.18
N LEU A 79 -48.85 5.25 -26.27
CA LEU A 79 -48.56 4.22 -27.26
C LEU A 79 -47.24 4.48 -27.98
N PHE A 80 -47.00 5.71 -28.42
CA PHE A 80 -45.75 6.11 -29.08
C PHE A 80 -44.54 5.98 -28.14
N GLU A 81 -44.68 6.39 -26.87
CA GLU A 81 -43.65 6.21 -25.86
C GLU A 81 -43.35 4.71 -25.64
N GLY A 82 -44.37 3.85 -25.57
CA GLY A 82 -44.21 2.39 -25.44
C GLY A 82 -43.53 1.73 -26.65
N VAL A 83 -43.94 2.09 -27.87
CA VAL A 83 -43.33 1.61 -29.12
C VAL A 83 -41.86 2.01 -29.22
N SER A 84 -41.53 3.25 -28.90
CA SER A 84 -40.15 3.75 -28.91
C SER A 84 -39.27 2.97 -27.93
N MET A 85 -39.80 2.66 -26.74
CA MET A 85 -39.08 1.88 -25.73
C MET A 85 -38.89 0.41 -26.17
N ALA A 86 -39.87 -0.19 -26.84
CA ALA A 86 -39.78 -1.55 -27.36
C ALA A 86 -38.75 -1.67 -28.51
N ILE A 87 -38.70 -0.69 -29.41
CA ILE A 87 -37.69 -0.63 -30.49
C ILE A 87 -36.28 -0.52 -29.91
N GLU A 88 -36.07 0.35 -28.92
CA GLU A 88 -34.78 0.52 -28.26
C GLU A 88 -34.31 -0.76 -27.55
N GLU A 89 -35.25 -1.51 -26.95
CA GLU A 89 -34.93 -2.82 -26.35
C GLU A 89 -34.54 -3.88 -27.38
N VAL A 90 -35.25 -3.97 -28.50
CA VAL A 90 -34.90 -4.90 -29.58
C VAL A 90 -33.53 -4.53 -30.16
N ARG A 91 -33.25 -3.24 -30.36
CA ARG A 91 -31.94 -2.76 -30.82
C ARG A 91 -30.82 -3.15 -29.85
N ALA A 92 -31.03 -2.93 -28.55
CA ALA A 92 -30.05 -3.29 -27.51
C ALA A 92 -29.79 -4.80 -27.39
N ARG A 93 -30.72 -5.67 -27.83
CA ARG A 93 -30.51 -7.13 -27.90
C ARG A 93 -29.72 -7.58 -29.13
N VAL A 94 -29.82 -6.84 -30.23
CA VAL A 94 -29.15 -7.17 -31.51
C VAL A 94 -27.73 -6.58 -31.57
N GLU A 95 -27.51 -5.41 -30.95
CA GLU A 95 -26.20 -4.74 -30.82
C GLU A 95 -25.70 -4.84 -29.36
N PRO A 96 -25.06 -5.96 -28.94
CA PRO A 96 -24.52 -6.06 -27.59
C PRO A 96 -23.36 -5.07 -27.41
N SER A 97 -23.56 -4.09 -26.53
CA SER A 97 -22.51 -3.13 -26.16
C SER A 97 -21.46 -3.81 -25.28
N LEU A 98 -20.18 -3.52 -25.52
CA LEU A 98 -19.02 -4.07 -24.80
C LEU A 98 -18.98 -3.72 -23.29
N GLU A 99 -19.82 -2.78 -22.83
CA GLU A 99 -19.99 -2.43 -21.42
C GLU A 99 -21.38 -2.86 -20.93
N GLY A 100 -21.44 -4.02 -20.26
CA GLY A 100 -22.64 -4.46 -19.54
C GLY A 100 -22.93 -3.58 -18.33
N HIS A 101 -23.65 -2.47 -18.52
CA HIS A 101 -24.19 -1.70 -17.40
C HIS A 101 -25.42 -2.43 -16.84
N PRO A 102 -25.42 -2.86 -15.57
CA PRO A 102 -26.56 -3.57 -14.98
C PRO A 102 -27.80 -2.67 -14.97
N LYS A 103 -28.98 -3.19 -15.34
CA LYS A 103 -30.20 -2.39 -15.30
C LYS A 103 -30.59 -2.17 -13.85
N LYS A 104 -31.07 -0.96 -13.57
CA LYS A 104 -31.52 -0.54 -12.24
C LYS A 104 -33.03 -0.60 -12.18
N LEU A 105 -33.56 -0.94 -11.01
CA LEU A 105 -34.99 -0.91 -10.77
C LEU A 105 -35.53 0.52 -10.91
N ALA A 106 -36.61 0.67 -11.67
CA ALA A 106 -37.29 1.95 -11.85
C ALA A 106 -37.71 2.53 -10.49
N ALA A 107 -37.63 3.86 -10.34
CA ALA A 107 -37.91 4.50 -9.06
C ALA A 107 -39.36 4.28 -8.58
N ALA A 108 -40.33 4.31 -9.51
CA ALA A 108 -41.74 4.06 -9.22
C ALA A 108 -41.98 2.60 -8.79
N GLU A 109 -41.42 1.64 -9.54
CA GLU A 109 -41.46 0.21 -9.21
C GLU A 109 -40.83 -0.08 -7.84
N ARG A 110 -39.68 0.53 -7.54
CA ARG A 110 -39.00 0.36 -6.25
C ARG A 110 -39.86 0.84 -5.09
N LEU A 111 -40.50 1.99 -5.23
CA LEU A 111 -41.38 2.54 -4.19
C LEU A 111 -42.63 1.69 -3.98
N ASP A 112 -43.23 1.18 -5.07
CA ASP A 112 -44.38 0.28 -4.98
C ASP A 112 -44.02 -1.05 -4.31
N ARG A 113 -42.90 -1.67 -4.69
CA ARG A 113 -42.39 -2.89 -4.05
C ARG A 113 -42.07 -2.69 -2.57
N GLN A 114 -41.48 -1.56 -2.21
CA GLN A 114 -41.25 -1.20 -0.80
C GLN A 114 -42.57 -1.08 -0.04
N ALA A 115 -43.56 -0.37 -0.60
CA ALA A 115 -44.87 -0.21 0.04
C ALA A 115 -45.66 -1.54 0.16
N LYS A 116 -45.48 -2.47 -0.78
CA LYS A 116 -46.02 -3.84 -0.71
C LYS A 116 -45.30 -4.68 0.33
N GLN A 117 -43.97 -4.64 0.38
CA GLN A 117 -43.15 -5.33 1.38
C GLN A 117 -43.48 -4.85 2.80
N GLU A 118 -43.63 -3.54 3.02
CA GLU A 118 -43.98 -2.96 4.32
C GLU A 118 -45.38 -3.37 4.79
N ARG A 119 -46.34 -3.49 3.86
CA ARG A 119 -47.69 -4.00 4.15
C ARG A 119 -47.72 -5.49 4.44
N SER A 120 -46.90 -6.28 3.74
CA SER A 120 -46.83 -7.74 3.87
C SER A 120 -46.11 -8.17 5.16
N LEU A 121 -45.04 -7.47 5.54
CA LEU A 121 -44.17 -7.80 6.67
C LEU A 121 -44.54 -7.03 7.95
N GLY A 122 -45.82 -7.09 8.36
CA GLY A 122 -46.41 -6.31 9.47
C GLY A 122 -45.82 -6.50 10.89
N GLY A 123 -44.70 -7.21 11.05
CA GLY A 123 -43.98 -7.39 12.33
C GLY A 123 -42.59 -6.73 12.38
N LEU A 124 -42.12 -6.12 11.28
CA LEU A 124 -40.81 -5.47 11.21
C LEU A 124 -40.95 -3.94 11.26
N VAL A 125 -40.11 -3.29 12.06
CA VAL A 125 -40.06 -1.82 12.12
C VAL A 125 -39.11 -1.30 11.05
N PHE A 126 -39.68 -0.64 10.03
CA PHE A 126 -38.94 -0.03 8.94
C PHE A 126 -38.42 1.35 9.34
N THR A 127 -37.12 1.43 9.61
CA THR A 127 -36.38 2.66 9.92
C THR A 127 -35.29 2.88 8.88
N PRO A 128 -34.70 4.09 8.79
CA PRO A 128 -33.54 4.32 7.92
C PRO A 128 -32.35 3.37 8.18
N GLU A 129 -32.25 2.78 9.37
CA GLU A 129 -31.17 1.84 9.74
C GLU A 129 -31.47 0.37 9.42
N THR A 130 -32.75 0.00 9.43
CA THR A 130 -33.20 -1.36 9.08
C THR A 130 -33.50 -1.52 7.60
N ARG A 131 -33.84 -0.43 6.89
CA ARG A 131 -34.04 -0.44 5.44
C ARG A 131 -32.70 -0.64 4.70
N PRO A 132 -32.64 -1.55 3.71
CA PRO A 132 -31.44 -1.69 2.87
C PRO A 132 -31.21 -0.45 2.02
N ALA A 133 -29.94 -0.18 1.71
CA ALA A 133 -29.57 0.85 0.74
C ALA A 133 -30.08 0.53 -0.67
N ASN A 134 -30.30 1.55 -1.49
CA ASN A 134 -30.69 1.37 -2.90
C ASN A 134 -29.59 0.62 -3.67
N ALA A 135 -28.33 0.90 -3.37
CA ALA A 135 -27.19 0.15 -3.93
C ALA A 135 -27.25 -1.36 -3.63
N CYS A 136 -27.79 -1.77 -2.48
CA CYS A 136 -27.95 -3.19 -2.16
C CYS A 136 -29.04 -3.86 -3.02
N VAL A 137 -30.13 -3.14 -3.31
CA VAL A 137 -31.20 -3.63 -4.20
C VAL A 137 -30.72 -3.69 -5.65
N ASP A 138 -30.01 -2.65 -6.10
CA ASP A 138 -29.43 -2.61 -7.46
C ASP A 138 -28.45 -3.76 -7.69
N LEU A 139 -27.63 -4.09 -6.68
CA LEU A 139 -26.73 -5.26 -6.71
C LEU A 139 -27.51 -6.58 -6.85
N CYS A 140 -28.67 -6.73 -6.20
CA CYS A 140 -29.47 -7.95 -6.31
C CYS A 140 -30.17 -8.05 -7.69
N VAL A 141 -30.58 -6.92 -8.26
CA VAL A 141 -31.13 -6.87 -9.63
C VAL A 141 -30.05 -7.22 -10.65
N GLU A 142 -28.83 -6.71 -10.46
CA GLU A 142 -27.68 -7.09 -11.28
C GLU A 142 -27.41 -8.61 -11.23
N MET A 143 -27.47 -9.23 -10.05
CA MET A 143 -27.32 -10.69 -9.94
C MET A 143 -28.41 -11.44 -10.72
N LEU A 144 -29.66 -10.97 -10.66
CA LEU A 144 -30.78 -11.58 -11.37
C LEU A 144 -30.62 -11.46 -12.90
N GLU A 145 -30.16 -10.30 -13.39
CA GLU A 145 -30.00 -10.03 -14.82
C GLU A 145 -28.79 -10.71 -15.43
N THR A 146 -27.67 -10.70 -14.73
CA THR A 146 -26.45 -11.40 -15.18
C THR A 146 -26.58 -12.91 -15.04
N GLY A 147 -27.54 -13.39 -14.24
CA GLY A 147 -27.69 -14.80 -13.91
C GLY A 147 -26.57 -15.33 -13.01
N VAL A 148 -25.78 -14.44 -12.38
CA VAL A 148 -24.64 -14.79 -11.53
C VAL A 148 -24.89 -14.34 -10.10
N LEU A 149 -25.01 -15.30 -9.18
CA LEU A 149 -25.09 -15.00 -7.75
C LEU A 149 -23.72 -14.62 -7.20
N GLN A 150 -23.64 -13.45 -6.56
CA GLN A 150 -22.42 -12.93 -5.94
C GLN A 150 -22.53 -12.95 -4.41
N TYR A 151 -21.50 -13.43 -3.73
CA TYR A 151 -21.45 -13.45 -2.27
C TYR A 151 -20.70 -12.25 -1.69
N HIS A 152 -21.36 -11.50 -0.81
CA HIS A 152 -20.72 -10.42 -0.06
C HIS A 152 -21.16 -10.46 1.41
N PRO A 153 -20.23 -10.54 2.38
CA PRO A 153 -20.60 -10.49 3.79
C PRO A 153 -20.85 -9.06 4.29
N SER A 154 -20.12 -8.07 3.76
CA SER A 154 -20.06 -6.70 4.31
C SER A 154 -20.69 -5.60 3.44
N LYS A 155 -21.27 -5.91 2.27
CA LYS A 155 -21.86 -4.88 1.38
C LYS A 155 -23.31 -4.46 1.73
N TRP A 156 -23.90 -5.04 2.78
CA TRP A 156 -25.29 -4.83 3.17
C TRP A 156 -25.46 -3.64 4.13
N ILE A 157 -25.30 -2.43 3.61
CA ILE A 157 -25.41 -1.17 4.36
C ILE A 157 -26.86 -0.68 4.50
N SER A 158 -27.10 0.20 5.48
CA SER A 158 -28.41 0.82 5.69
C SER A 158 -28.66 2.02 4.77
N ARG A 159 -29.93 2.40 4.62
CA ARG A 159 -30.31 3.61 3.89
C ARG A 159 -29.74 4.89 4.53
N ALA A 160 -29.60 4.92 5.85
CA ALA A 160 -28.95 6.01 6.57
C ALA A 160 -27.46 6.14 6.19
N GLN A 161 -26.74 5.01 6.13
CA GLN A 161 -25.33 4.97 5.71
C GLN A 161 -25.15 5.41 4.25
N GLU A 162 -26.03 4.98 3.35
CA GLU A 162 -26.02 5.42 1.95
C GLU A 162 -26.26 6.93 1.81
N ALA A 163 -27.20 7.49 2.59
CA ALA A 163 -27.49 8.92 2.59
C ALA A 163 -26.31 9.77 3.09
N GLN A 164 -25.54 9.28 4.07
CA GLN A 164 -24.38 9.96 4.62
C GLN A 164 -23.15 9.92 3.69
N CYS A 165 -23.03 8.88 2.86
CA CYS A 165 -21.86 8.65 1.99
C CYS A 165 -22.02 9.15 0.54
N LEU A 166 -23.13 9.81 0.21
CA LEU A 166 -23.45 10.33 -1.13
C LEU A 166 -22.55 11.52 -1.54
N LYS A 167 -21.29 11.25 -1.91
CA LYS A 167 -20.48 12.16 -2.74
C LYS A 167 -20.66 11.77 -4.21
N ARG A 168 -21.26 12.65 -5.01
CA ARG A 168 -21.54 12.39 -6.43
C ARG A 168 -20.34 12.78 -7.30
N ASP A 169 -19.37 11.88 -7.43
CA ASP A 169 -18.32 12.00 -8.45
C ASP A 169 -18.82 11.37 -9.76
N SER A 170 -19.30 12.20 -10.68
CA SER A 170 -19.69 11.75 -12.01
C SER A 170 -18.63 12.12 -13.04
N SER A 171 -18.06 11.11 -13.68
CA SER A 171 -17.14 11.21 -14.82
C SER A 171 -17.92 11.15 -16.12
N ILE A 172 -17.45 11.83 -17.16
CA ILE A 172 -18.05 11.76 -18.50
C ILE A 172 -17.08 10.92 -19.34
N ASN A 173 -17.57 9.79 -19.85
CA ASN A 173 -16.84 8.88 -20.72
C ASN A 173 -17.39 9.01 -22.14
N ILE A 174 -16.56 8.77 -23.15
CA ILE A 174 -16.99 8.73 -24.55
C ILE A 174 -16.84 7.29 -25.01
N ASP A 175 -17.89 6.72 -25.63
CA ASP A 175 -17.82 5.35 -26.16
C ASP A 175 -17.11 5.29 -27.53
N ALA A 176 -16.94 4.07 -28.05
CA ALA A 176 -16.24 3.80 -29.30
C ALA A 176 -16.87 4.47 -30.54
N ASP A 177 -18.14 4.90 -30.45
CA ASP A 177 -18.88 5.58 -31.52
C ASP A 177 -18.90 7.11 -31.33
N ASN A 178 -18.02 7.65 -30.47
CA ASN A 178 -17.85 9.08 -30.20
C ASN A 178 -19.03 9.78 -29.48
N ASN A 179 -19.93 9.03 -28.83
CA ASN A 179 -21.05 9.60 -28.07
C ASN A 179 -20.72 9.83 -26.58
N LEU A 180 -21.16 10.97 -26.03
CA LEU A 180 -20.93 11.38 -24.64
C LEU A 180 -21.85 10.62 -23.66
N LYS A 181 -21.29 9.76 -22.78
CA LYS A 181 -22.01 9.08 -21.68
C LYS A 181 -21.51 9.52 -20.30
N ILE A 182 -22.42 9.96 -19.43
CA ILE A 182 -22.10 10.33 -18.04
C ILE A 182 -22.03 9.06 -17.17
N ALA A 183 -20.82 8.61 -16.83
CA ALA A 183 -20.57 7.50 -15.91
C ALA A 183 -20.41 8.01 -14.47
N THR A 184 -21.36 7.68 -13.59
CA THR A 184 -21.26 8.03 -12.16
C THR A 184 -20.45 6.95 -11.45
N LYS A 185 -19.28 7.29 -10.88
CA LYS A 185 -18.51 6.33 -10.07
C LYS A 185 -19.25 6.08 -8.77
N SER A 186 -19.74 4.86 -8.56
CA SER A 186 -20.31 4.41 -7.29
C SER A 186 -19.20 4.30 -6.24
N ALA A 187 -19.41 4.88 -5.06
CA ALA A 187 -18.52 4.66 -3.92
C ALA A 187 -18.63 3.19 -3.47
N ASP A 188 -17.51 2.55 -3.16
CA ASP A 188 -17.52 1.19 -2.59
C ASP A 188 -17.90 1.29 -1.11
N LEU A 189 -19.14 0.92 -0.79
CA LEU A 189 -19.75 1.07 0.53
C LEU A 189 -19.71 -0.27 1.28
N TRP A 190 -19.30 -0.25 2.56
CA TRP A 190 -19.19 -1.44 3.40
C TRP A 190 -19.72 -1.21 4.82
N CYS A 191 -20.16 -2.28 5.49
CA CYS A 191 -20.58 -2.33 6.88
C CYS A 191 -19.74 -3.33 7.69
N ASP A 192 -19.58 -3.06 8.98
CA ASP A 192 -18.85 -3.91 9.90
C ASP A 192 -19.66 -5.17 10.27
N VAL A 193 -19.00 -6.33 10.26
CA VAL A 193 -19.58 -7.66 10.54
C VAL A 193 -18.85 -8.40 11.67
N SER A 194 -18.02 -7.70 12.44
CA SER A 194 -17.16 -8.26 13.50
C SER A 194 -17.89 -8.85 14.72
N SER A 195 -19.19 -8.63 14.85
CA SER A 195 -19.99 -9.15 15.96
C SER A 195 -21.28 -9.81 15.46
N GLU A 196 -21.79 -10.78 16.22
CA GLU A 196 -23.04 -11.48 15.92
C GLU A 196 -24.20 -10.52 15.64
N MET A 197 -24.35 -9.48 16.46
CA MET A 197 -25.41 -8.48 16.31
C MET A 197 -25.25 -7.67 15.01
N ARG A 198 -24.03 -7.25 14.68
CA ARG A 198 -23.78 -6.49 13.44
C ARG A 198 -23.95 -7.34 12.19
N LEU A 199 -23.47 -8.58 12.22
CA LEU A 199 -23.67 -9.55 11.13
C LEU A 199 -25.16 -9.85 10.91
N ARG A 200 -25.92 -10.06 11.99
CA ARG A 200 -27.37 -10.29 11.92
C ARG A 200 -28.11 -9.08 11.33
N GLN A 201 -27.73 -7.86 11.69
CA GLN A 201 -28.32 -6.64 11.11
C GLN A 201 -27.97 -6.50 9.61
N ALA A 202 -26.73 -6.83 9.22
CA ALA A 202 -26.31 -6.82 7.81
C ALA A 202 -27.09 -7.86 6.99
N TRP A 203 -27.22 -9.10 7.49
CA TRP A 203 -27.98 -10.15 6.81
C TRP A 203 -29.49 -9.90 6.80
N GLY A 204 -30.05 -9.23 7.81
CA GLY A 204 -31.45 -8.78 7.75
C GLY A 204 -31.69 -7.79 6.61
N ARG A 205 -30.75 -6.86 6.37
CA ARG A 205 -30.80 -5.96 5.20
C ARG A 205 -30.62 -6.71 3.88
N ARG A 206 -29.77 -7.76 3.86
CA ARG A 206 -29.65 -8.67 2.71
C ARG A 206 -30.99 -9.34 2.40
N SER A 207 -31.65 -9.94 3.39
CA SER A 207 -32.96 -10.59 3.21
C SER A 207 -33.99 -9.64 2.61
N LEU A 208 -34.04 -8.39 3.10
CA LEU A 208 -34.95 -7.36 2.57
C LEU A 208 -34.60 -6.94 1.14
N ALA A 209 -33.31 -6.82 0.80
CA ALA A 209 -32.87 -6.45 -0.54
C ALA A 209 -33.16 -7.55 -1.58
N PHE A 210 -32.98 -8.81 -1.20
CA PHE A 210 -33.28 -9.97 -2.05
C PHE A 210 -34.76 -10.05 -2.41
N ASP A 211 -35.63 -9.76 -1.44
CA ASP A 211 -37.08 -9.75 -1.62
C ASP A 211 -37.54 -8.59 -2.53
N LEU A 212 -36.99 -7.38 -2.34
CA LEU A 212 -37.28 -6.22 -3.21
C LEU A 212 -36.85 -6.45 -4.68
N ALA A 213 -35.74 -7.17 -4.89
CA ALA A 213 -35.26 -7.54 -6.21
C ALA A 213 -35.98 -8.76 -6.81
N ASN A 214 -36.85 -9.45 -6.05
CA ASN A 214 -37.47 -10.72 -6.42
C ASN A 214 -36.45 -11.84 -6.70
N LEU A 215 -35.29 -11.79 -6.04
CA LEU A 215 -34.23 -12.78 -6.15
C LEU A 215 -34.48 -13.97 -5.20
N ALA A 216 -34.96 -13.69 -3.98
CA ALA A 216 -35.46 -14.67 -3.03
C ALA A 216 -36.47 -14.02 -2.08
N SER A 217 -37.46 -14.77 -1.61
CA SER A 217 -38.46 -14.26 -0.65
C SER A 217 -37.82 -13.97 0.71
N PHE A 218 -38.23 -12.86 1.35
CA PHE A 218 -37.71 -12.47 2.66
C PHE A 218 -37.81 -13.60 3.68
N ARG A 219 -38.95 -14.31 3.69
CA ARG A 219 -39.21 -15.41 4.62
C ARG A 219 -38.19 -16.54 4.47
N VAL A 220 -37.87 -16.97 3.26
CA VAL A 220 -36.96 -18.11 3.01
C VAL A 220 -35.53 -17.74 3.39
N MET A 221 -35.10 -16.53 3.00
CA MET A 221 -33.76 -16.03 3.36
C MET A 221 -33.61 -15.82 4.87
N GLU A 222 -34.63 -15.27 5.52
CA GLU A 222 -34.62 -15.07 6.97
C GLU A 222 -34.72 -16.40 7.74
N GLU A 223 -35.45 -17.40 7.23
CA GLU A 223 -35.46 -18.76 7.78
C GLU A 223 -34.07 -19.39 7.71
N HIS A 224 -33.32 -19.18 6.62
CA HIS A 224 -31.93 -19.64 6.51
C HIS A 224 -31.00 -18.92 7.49
N VAL A 225 -31.07 -17.59 7.55
CA VAL A 225 -30.28 -16.78 8.49
C VAL A 225 -30.59 -17.19 9.94
N GLN A 226 -31.88 -17.32 10.28
CA GLN A 226 -32.33 -17.76 11.60
C GLN A 226 -31.86 -19.18 11.89
N PHE A 227 -31.85 -20.08 10.91
CA PHE A 227 -31.29 -21.42 11.05
C PHE A 227 -29.80 -21.38 11.41
N LEU A 228 -28.99 -20.62 10.68
CA LEU A 228 -27.54 -20.48 10.96
C LEU A 228 -27.29 -19.93 12.38
N PHE A 229 -28.01 -18.88 12.78
CA PHE A 229 -27.90 -18.33 14.13
C PHE A 229 -28.48 -19.28 15.19
N SER A 230 -29.48 -20.10 14.87
CA SER A 230 -29.96 -21.14 15.78
C SER A 230 -28.90 -22.22 16.00
N VAL A 231 -28.15 -22.59 14.96
CA VAL A 231 -27.04 -23.56 15.04
C VAL A 231 -25.91 -23.00 15.90
N LEU A 232 -25.61 -21.70 15.78
CA LEU A 232 -24.67 -20.99 16.66
C LEU A 232 -25.08 -21.09 18.15
N GLN A 233 -26.38 -21.09 18.44
CA GLN A 233 -26.93 -21.16 19.79
C GLN A 233 -27.17 -22.61 20.29
N ARG A 234 -26.97 -23.65 19.47
CA ARG A 234 -27.19 -25.04 19.86
C ARG A 234 -26.15 -25.52 20.86
N VAL A 235 -26.62 -26.13 21.94
CA VAL A 235 -25.77 -26.82 22.92
C VAL A 235 -25.23 -28.10 22.28
N GLN A 236 -23.91 -28.20 22.13
CA GLN A 236 -23.27 -29.33 21.47
C GLN A 236 -22.99 -30.50 22.42
N PRO A 237 -22.94 -31.76 21.92
CA PRO A 237 -22.57 -32.93 22.72
C PRO A 237 -21.18 -32.82 23.34
N LYS A 238 -20.97 -33.49 24.48
CA LYS A 238 -19.68 -33.51 25.19
C LYS A 238 -18.57 -34.02 24.26
N GLY A 239 -17.53 -33.19 24.05
CA GLY A 239 -16.38 -33.51 23.20
C GLY A 239 -16.36 -32.79 21.84
N PHE A 240 -17.38 -31.98 21.53
CA PHE A 240 -17.46 -31.20 20.29
C PHE A 240 -17.50 -29.68 20.61
N GLN A 241 -16.82 -28.88 19.81
CA GLN A 241 -16.79 -27.42 19.95
C GLN A 241 -18.08 -26.82 19.39
N GLY A 242 -18.58 -25.76 20.04
CA GLY A 242 -19.67 -24.94 19.49
C GLY A 242 -19.30 -24.33 18.14
N VAL A 243 -20.27 -24.32 17.22
CA VAL A 243 -20.13 -23.70 15.90
C VAL A 243 -19.76 -22.22 16.08
N GLN A 244 -18.77 -21.73 15.34
CA GLN A 244 -18.26 -20.35 15.44
C GLN A 244 -18.89 -19.40 14.42
N LEU A 245 -18.77 -18.09 14.64
CA LEU A 245 -19.24 -17.05 13.69
C LEU A 245 -18.61 -17.21 12.29
N SER A 246 -17.34 -17.59 12.22
CA SER A 246 -16.65 -17.87 10.96
C SER A 246 -17.21 -19.09 10.22
N GLN A 247 -17.64 -20.13 10.95
CA GLN A 247 -18.24 -21.33 10.35
C GLN A 247 -19.59 -21.02 9.70
N ILE A 248 -20.41 -20.18 10.32
CA ILE A 248 -21.70 -19.81 9.73
C ILE A 248 -21.53 -18.87 8.52
N ILE A 249 -20.51 -18.00 8.51
CA ILE A 249 -20.17 -17.16 7.35
C ILE A 249 -19.69 -18.03 6.18
N GLU A 250 -18.81 -19.02 6.44
CA GLU A 250 -18.35 -19.92 5.39
C GLU A 250 -19.48 -20.84 4.90
N ALA A 251 -20.33 -21.35 5.79
CA ALA A 251 -21.51 -22.13 5.40
C ALA A 251 -22.46 -21.31 4.51
N ASP A 252 -22.78 -20.08 4.90
CA ASP A 252 -23.60 -19.15 4.10
C ASP A 252 -22.95 -18.89 2.73
N LYS A 253 -21.63 -18.64 2.67
CA LYS A 253 -20.90 -18.49 1.40
C LYS A 253 -20.99 -19.73 0.51
N GLN A 254 -20.82 -20.92 1.08
CA GLN A 254 -20.90 -22.18 0.32
C GLN A 254 -22.32 -22.45 -0.19
N MET A 255 -23.36 -22.06 0.57
CA MET A 255 -24.74 -22.09 0.09
C MET A 255 -24.88 -21.26 -1.19
N PHE A 256 -24.36 -20.03 -1.20
CA PHE A 256 -24.39 -19.15 -2.38
C PHE A 256 -23.61 -19.72 -3.57
N VAL A 257 -22.44 -20.32 -3.35
CA VAL A 257 -21.63 -20.95 -4.41
C VAL A 257 -22.37 -22.13 -5.04
N LEU A 258 -22.94 -23.02 -4.21
CA LEU A 258 -23.68 -24.18 -4.69
C LEU A 258 -24.99 -23.77 -5.39
N ALA A 259 -25.71 -22.79 -4.84
CA ALA A 259 -26.92 -22.26 -5.47
C ALA A 259 -26.60 -21.62 -6.83
N SER A 260 -25.50 -20.86 -6.94
CA SER A 260 -25.05 -20.27 -8.19
C SER A 260 -24.76 -21.32 -9.27
N ASN A 261 -24.06 -22.39 -8.89
CA ASN A 261 -23.75 -23.49 -9.80
C ASN A 261 -25.01 -24.24 -10.25
N ASN A 262 -25.93 -24.55 -9.34
CA ASN A 262 -27.13 -25.33 -9.65
C ASN A 262 -28.15 -24.54 -10.48
N LEU A 263 -28.22 -23.23 -10.26
CA LEU A 263 -29.12 -22.30 -10.94
C LEU A 263 -28.48 -21.58 -12.13
N MET A 264 -27.31 -22.03 -12.61
CA MET A 264 -26.63 -21.43 -13.75
C MET A 264 -27.59 -21.37 -14.96
N GLY A 265 -27.84 -20.16 -15.47
CA GLY A 265 -28.78 -19.90 -16.57
C GLY A 265 -30.27 -20.09 -16.25
N ARG A 266 -30.63 -20.38 -14.99
CA ARG A 266 -32.01 -20.67 -14.53
C ARG A 266 -32.45 -19.83 -13.32
N LEU A 267 -31.71 -18.76 -13.02
CA LEU A 267 -31.95 -17.89 -11.86
C LEU A 267 -33.24 -17.05 -12.00
N THR A 268 -33.64 -16.72 -13.23
CA THR A 268 -34.88 -15.98 -13.52
C THR A 268 -36.09 -16.91 -13.53
N ALA A 269 -37.06 -16.67 -12.64
CA ALA A 269 -38.33 -17.40 -12.62
C ALA A 269 -39.32 -16.86 -13.68
N SER A 270 -40.26 -17.71 -14.10
CA SER A 270 -41.37 -17.30 -14.97
C SER A 270 -42.29 -16.27 -14.26
N PRO A 271 -42.93 -15.34 -15.00
CA PRO A 271 -43.81 -14.34 -14.41
C PRO A 271 -44.91 -14.98 -13.55
N GLY A 272 -44.97 -14.61 -12.26
CA GLY A 272 -45.95 -15.14 -11.31
C GLY A 272 -45.54 -16.41 -10.56
N ALA A 273 -44.38 -17.02 -10.87
CA ALA A 273 -43.80 -18.11 -10.09
C ALA A 273 -42.95 -17.57 -8.93
N ALA A 274 -42.81 -18.37 -7.87
CA ALA A 274 -41.92 -18.05 -6.75
C ALA A 274 -40.45 -17.95 -7.24
N PRO A 275 -39.59 -17.14 -6.59
CA PRO A 275 -38.19 -17.02 -6.97
C PRO A 275 -37.48 -18.38 -7.01
N ALA A 276 -36.73 -18.63 -8.08
CA ALA A 276 -36.06 -19.93 -8.29
C ALA A 276 -35.05 -20.26 -7.17
N LEU A 277 -34.46 -19.22 -6.56
CA LEU A 277 -33.52 -19.35 -5.46
C LEU A 277 -34.19 -19.84 -4.16
N ASP A 278 -35.50 -19.65 -3.97
CA ASP A 278 -36.20 -20.06 -2.75
C ASP A 278 -36.16 -21.58 -2.56
N ALA A 279 -36.48 -22.32 -3.63
CA ALA A 279 -36.46 -23.79 -3.63
C ALA A 279 -35.05 -24.30 -3.34
N GLU A 280 -34.04 -23.62 -3.89
CA GLU A 280 -32.65 -24.03 -3.77
C GLU A 280 -32.06 -23.69 -2.39
N ILE A 281 -32.37 -22.52 -1.82
CA ILE A 281 -32.02 -22.18 -0.44
C ILE A 281 -32.67 -23.20 0.51
N ALA A 282 -33.96 -23.50 0.34
CA ALA A 282 -34.65 -24.46 1.21
C ALA A 282 -34.02 -25.86 1.13
N ARG A 283 -33.61 -26.28 -0.08
CA ARG A 283 -32.92 -27.56 -0.31
C ARG A 283 -31.52 -27.59 0.28
N LEU A 284 -30.69 -26.59 -0.03
CA LEU A 284 -29.28 -26.50 0.39
C LEU A 284 -29.13 -26.25 1.89
N SER A 285 -30.05 -25.50 2.51
CA SER A 285 -30.03 -25.24 3.95
C SER A 285 -30.04 -26.51 4.81
N ARG A 286 -30.52 -27.62 4.25
CA ARG A 286 -30.63 -28.92 4.92
C ARG A 286 -29.78 -29.99 4.23
N SER A 287 -28.96 -29.61 3.26
CA SER A 287 -28.22 -30.57 2.47
C SER A 287 -26.96 -31.03 3.21
N PRO A 288 -26.53 -32.29 3.05
CA PRO A 288 -25.30 -32.80 3.68
C PRO A 288 -24.07 -31.94 3.36
N GLU A 289 -24.03 -31.39 2.14
CA GLU A 289 -22.94 -30.55 1.63
C GLU A 289 -22.82 -29.23 2.40
N LEU A 290 -23.92 -28.70 2.94
CA LEU A 290 -23.90 -27.52 3.80
C LEU A 290 -23.69 -27.90 5.27
N MET A 291 -24.36 -28.99 5.70
CA MET A 291 -24.34 -29.46 7.08
C MET A 291 -22.94 -29.87 7.54
N GLN A 292 -22.02 -30.25 6.64
CA GLN A 292 -20.62 -30.51 6.99
C GLN A 292 -19.89 -29.24 7.50
N TYR A 293 -20.21 -28.05 6.97
CA TYR A 293 -19.60 -26.79 7.41
C TYR A 293 -20.15 -26.33 8.76
N LEU A 294 -21.40 -26.72 9.02
CA LEU A 294 -22.10 -26.52 10.29
C LEU A 294 -21.93 -27.68 11.26
N ALA A 295 -21.12 -28.68 10.90
CA ALA A 295 -20.82 -29.78 11.78
C ALA A 295 -20.05 -29.22 12.98
N PRO A 296 -20.49 -29.55 14.21
CA PRO A 296 -19.68 -29.30 15.38
C PRO A 296 -18.35 -29.98 15.14
N LEU A 297 -17.27 -29.21 15.13
CA LEU A 297 -15.96 -29.80 15.02
C LEU A 297 -15.74 -30.61 16.28
N GLN A 298 -15.20 -31.83 16.16
CA GLN A 298 -14.64 -32.49 17.33
C GLN A 298 -13.72 -31.46 17.95
N VAL A 299 -13.92 -31.13 19.24
CA VAL A 299 -12.81 -30.56 19.99
C VAL A 299 -11.72 -31.56 19.72
N PRO A 300 -10.60 -31.19 19.09
CA PRO A 300 -9.53 -32.13 18.89
C PRO A 300 -9.37 -32.79 20.24
N GLN A 301 -9.66 -34.09 20.35
CA GLN A 301 -9.03 -34.83 21.41
C GLN A 301 -7.60 -34.58 21.02
N ALA A 302 -6.97 -33.67 21.75
CA ALA A 302 -5.57 -33.54 21.68
C ALA A 302 -5.08 -34.91 22.17
N ARG A 303 -4.96 -35.84 21.22
CA ARG A 303 -3.69 -36.44 20.93
C ARG A 303 -2.77 -35.27 20.55
N LEU A 304 -2.48 -34.42 21.55
CA LEU A 304 -1.14 -34.40 22.09
C LEU A 304 -0.61 -35.81 21.84
N LYS A 305 0.24 -35.98 20.81
CA LYS A 305 1.46 -36.78 21.02
C LYS A 305 1.77 -36.49 22.47
N LYS A 306 1.62 -37.44 23.40
CA LYS A 306 1.89 -37.16 24.83
C LYS A 306 3.18 -36.35 24.80
N PRO A 307 3.19 -35.02 25.01
CA PRO A 307 4.45 -34.43 25.28
C PRO A 307 4.78 -35.09 26.62
N GLU A 308 6.01 -35.55 26.76
CA GLU A 308 6.42 -36.14 28.03
C GLU A 308 6.18 -35.14 29.18
N GLN A 309 6.03 -33.84 28.89
CA GLN A 309 5.66 -32.76 29.80
C GLN A 309 4.72 -31.70 29.17
N ILE A 310 3.79 -31.15 29.95
CA ILE A 310 2.93 -30.01 29.55
C ILE A 310 3.69 -28.68 29.71
N ALA A 311 3.74 -27.84 28.67
CA ALA A 311 4.47 -26.57 28.67
C ALA A 311 3.60 -25.38 29.16
N ASN A 312 4.24 -24.25 29.48
CA ASN A 312 3.53 -23.04 29.94
C ASN A 312 2.61 -22.45 28.86
N ASP A 313 3.05 -22.44 27.60
CA ASP A 313 2.29 -21.89 26.47
C ASP A 313 1.01 -22.67 26.18
N ASP A 314 1.01 -23.98 26.48
CA ASP A 314 -0.19 -24.83 26.39
C ASP A 314 -1.26 -24.36 27.39
N LEU A 315 -0.84 -23.98 28.61
CA LEU A 315 -1.75 -23.43 29.62
C LEU A 315 -2.17 -21.99 29.30
N LEU A 316 -1.33 -21.17 28.65
CA LEU A 316 -1.71 -19.83 28.21
C LEU A 316 -2.75 -19.87 27.10
N THR A 317 -2.58 -20.79 26.15
CA THR A 317 -3.57 -21.05 25.10
C THR A 317 -4.87 -21.56 25.72
N LEU A 318 -4.78 -22.44 26.72
CA LEU A 318 -5.95 -22.90 27.47
C LEU A 318 -6.65 -21.74 28.19
N VAL A 319 -5.90 -20.80 28.77
CA VAL A 319 -6.43 -19.60 29.45
C VAL A 319 -7.24 -18.71 28.51
N ASP A 320 -6.77 -18.50 27.28
CA ASP A 320 -7.50 -17.70 26.29
C ASP A 320 -8.81 -18.35 25.84
N LEU A 321 -8.92 -19.67 25.99
CA LEU A 321 -10.11 -20.45 25.66
C LEU A 321 -11.06 -20.65 26.86
N LEU A 322 -10.64 -20.35 28.09
CA LEU A 322 -11.44 -20.52 29.30
C LEU A 322 -12.31 -19.28 29.60
N PRO A 323 -13.52 -19.45 30.15
CA PRO A 323 -14.42 -18.33 30.43
C PRO A 323 -13.83 -17.40 31.51
N ARG A 324 -13.70 -16.12 31.17
CA ARG A 324 -13.18 -15.06 32.04
C ARG A 324 -14.25 -14.62 33.05
N LYS A 325 -14.44 -15.40 34.12
CA LYS A 325 -15.33 -14.99 35.23
C LYS A 325 -14.62 -13.99 36.13
N GLY A 326 -15.22 -12.82 36.31
CA GLY A 326 -14.79 -11.84 37.29
C GLY A 326 -15.15 -12.25 38.71
N ILE A 327 -14.16 -12.35 39.59
CA ILE A 327 -14.34 -12.51 41.03
C ILE A 327 -13.96 -11.19 41.69
N GLN A 328 -14.90 -10.59 42.43
CA GLN A 328 -14.65 -9.36 43.18
C GLN A 328 -14.15 -9.73 44.57
N ARG A 329 -12.83 -9.70 44.78
CA ARG A 329 -12.19 -9.85 46.10
C ARG A 329 -11.51 -8.53 46.48
N GLY A 330 -12.31 -7.50 46.72
CA GLY A 330 -11.83 -6.20 47.23
C GLY A 330 -12.43 -4.98 46.51
N PRO A 331 -12.09 -3.75 46.96
CA PRO A 331 -12.79 -2.54 46.55
C PRO A 331 -12.39 -1.98 45.18
N ARG A 332 -11.33 -2.50 44.55
CA ARG A 332 -10.80 -1.99 43.28
C ARG A 332 -10.33 -3.16 42.41
N GLU A 333 -10.93 -3.28 41.23
CA GLU A 333 -10.67 -4.23 40.13
C GLU A 333 -11.28 -5.64 40.24
N VAL A 334 -11.80 -6.10 39.10
CA VAL A 334 -12.46 -7.39 38.90
C VAL A 334 -11.39 -8.41 38.51
N GLN A 335 -11.00 -9.29 39.44
CA GLN A 335 -9.99 -10.33 39.20
C GLN A 335 -10.57 -11.43 38.31
N GLN A 336 -9.95 -11.71 37.17
CA GLN A 336 -10.39 -12.83 36.33
C GLN A 336 -9.69 -14.09 36.80
N SER A 337 -10.45 -15.14 37.11
CA SER A 337 -9.85 -16.41 37.52
C SER A 337 -10.68 -17.61 37.12
N PHE A 338 -9.98 -18.72 36.91
CA PHE A 338 -10.56 -20.02 36.66
C PHE A 338 -10.09 -20.98 37.74
N ILE A 339 -10.99 -21.37 38.65
CA ILE A 339 -10.67 -22.21 39.80
C ILE A 339 -11.45 -23.52 39.68
N THR A 340 -10.77 -24.64 39.83
CA THR A 340 -11.35 -25.98 39.79
C THR A 340 -10.88 -26.82 40.97
N GLY A 341 -11.65 -27.85 41.31
CA GLY A 341 -11.44 -28.75 42.44
C GLY A 341 -12.53 -28.59 43.50
N CYS A 342 -12.19 -28.91 44.75
CA CYS A 342 -13.14 -28.85 45.85
C CYS A 342 -13.33 -27.43 46.38
N TYR A 343 -14.49 -27.15 46.97
CA TYR A 343 -14.76 -25.95 47.76
C TYR A 343 -15.35 -26.31 49.11
N ALA A 344 -15.13 -25.45 50.10
CA ALA A 344 -15.72 -25.54 51.43
C ALA A 344 -16.14 -24.14 51.90
N GLN A 345 -17.45 -23.87 51.96
CA GLN A 345 -17.97 -22.56 52.37
C GLN A 345 -19.19 -22.76 53.29
N GLY A 346 -19.13 -22.19 54.50
CA GLY A 346 -20.24 -22.24 55.46
C GLY A 346 -20.60 -23.65 55.99
N GLY A 347 -19.63 -24.57 56.06
CA GLY A 347 -19.86 -25.95 56.51
C GLY A 347 -20.24 -26.94 55.39
N PHE A 348 -20.60 -26.44 54.21
CA PHE A 348 -20.87 -27.27 53.02
C PHE A 348 -19.57 -27.53 52.25
N ARG A 349 -19.32 -28.81 51.93
CA ARG A 349 -18.17 -29.28 51.13
C ARG A 349 -18.67 -29.92 49.84
N GLY A 350 -18.09 -29.55 48.71
CA GLY A 350 -18.49 -30.09 47.41
C GLY A 350 -17.45 -29.83 46.31
N LEU A 351 -17.70 -30.37 45.13
CA LEU A 351 -16.90 -30.09 43.93
C LEU A 351 -17.40 -28.82 43.24
N ARG A 352 -16.47 -27.99 42.74
CA ARG A 352 -16.82 -26.81 41.96
C ARG A 352 -17.49 -27.21 40.66
N HIS A 353 -18.40 -26.36 40.20
CA HIS A 353 -19.11 -26.57 38.94
C HIS A 353 -18.14 -26.71 37.76
N GLU A 354 -17.03 -25.98 37.79
CA GLU A 354 -15.96 -26.01 36.79
C GLU A 354 -15.35 -27.41 36.61
N CYS A 355 -15.36 -28.29 37.64
CA CYS A 355 -14.92 -29.69 37.52
C CYS A 355 -15.78 -30.51 36.56
N SER A 356 -17.09 -30.24 36.53
CA SER A 356 -18.04 -30.93 35.65
C SER A 356 -18.14 -30.28 34.28
N THR A 357 -17.96 -28.96 34.21
CA THR A 357 -18.20 -28.16 33.00
C THR A 357 -16.97 -28.08 32.11
N PHE A 358 -15.75 -28.10 32.68
CA PHE A 358 -14.48 -28.06 31.94
C PHE A 358 -13.54 -29.21 32.35
N PRO A 359 -13.96 -30.48 32.27
CA PRO A 359 -13.20 -31.61 32.81
C PRO A 359 -11.84 -31.80 32.12
N PHE A 360 -11.71 -31.41 30.85
CA PHE A 360 -10.46 -31.46 30.11
C PHE A 360 -9.43 -30.43 30.63
N ALA A 361 -9.85 -29.18 30.81
CA ALA A 361 -9.02 -28.15 31.43
C ALA A 361 -8.60 -28.55 32.86
N CYS A 362 -9.53 -29.13 33.63
CA CYS A 362 -9.23 -29.64 34.97
C CYS A 362 -8.18 -30.75 34.94
N ARG A 363 -8.26 -31.66 33.95
CA ARG A 363 -7.30 -32.76 33.78
C ARG A 363 -5.92 -32.25 33.36
N ILE A 364 -5.85 -31.29 32.43
CA ILE A 364 -4.59 -30.65 32.02
C ILE A 364 -3.96 -29.90 33.19
N MET A 365 -4.72 -29.07 33.90
CA MET A 365 -4.23 -28.33 35.07
C MET A 365 -3.75 -29.29 36.17
N THR A 366 -4.52 -30.35 36.46
CA THR A 366 -4.12 -31.36 37.47
C THR A 366 -2.87 -32.13 37.05
N ARG A 367 -2.75 -32.46 35.76
CA ARG A 367 -1.58 -33.16 35.22
C ARG A 367 -0.34 -32.26 35.24
N TYR A 368 -0.45 -31.01 34.82
CA TYR A 368 0.62 -30.01 34.90
C TYR A 368 1.13 -29.85 36.35
N MET A 369 0.22 -29.78 37.32
CA MET A 369 0.58 -29.70 38.74
C MET A 369 1.28 -30.97 39.24
N ARG A 370 0.80 -32.16 38.85
CA ARG A 370 1.42 -33.45 39.25
C ARG A 370 2.76 -33.71 38.58
N GLU A 371 2.97 -33.21 37.35
CA GLU A 371 4.25 -33.32 36.64
C GLU A 371 5.33 -32.44 37.29
N ARG A 372 4.98 -31.23 37.75
CA ARG A 372 5.94 -30.30 38.38
C ARG A 372 6.13 -30.47 39.88
N LEU A 373 5.14 -30.99 40.59
CA LEU A 373 5.23 -31.32 42.01
C LEU A 373 4.74 -32.75 42.27
N PRO A 374 5.56 -33.76 41.95
CA PRO A 374 5.22 -35.15 42.20
C PRO A 374 5.00 -35.39 43.69
N GLY A 375 3.80 -35.87 44.07
CA GLY A 375 3.46 -36.18 45.46
C GLY A 375 2.89 -35.03 46.29
N HIS A 376 2.77 -33.82 45.74
CA HIS A 376 2.13 -32.70 46.46
C HIS A 376 0.60 -32.89 46.51
N VAL A 377 0.03 -32.75 47.72
CA VAL A 377 -1.40 -32.98 47.97
C VAL A 377 -2.16 -31.67 47.86
N PHE A 378 -3.06 -31.57 46.87
CA PHE A 378 -3.94 -30.42 46.68
C PHE A 378 -5.37 -30.86 46.41
N SER A 379 -6.34 -30.11 46.91
CA SER A 379 -7.78 -30.33 46.65
C SER A 379 -8.35 -29.43 45.56
N THR A 380 -7.66 -28.33 45.27
CA THR A 380 -8.15 -27.22 44.44
C THR A 380 -6.96 -26.60 43.70
N CYS A 381 -7.12 -26.29 42.42
CA CYS A 381 -6.13 -25.58 41.62
C CYS A 381 -6.81 -24.46 40.83
N GLY A 382 -6.15 -23.33 40.65
CA GLY A 382 -6.72 -22.19 39.97
C GLY A 382 -5.70 -21.39 39.18
N ILE A 383 -6.16 -20.79 38.09
CA ILE A 383 -5.41 -19.82 37.29
C ILE A 383 -6.00 -18.44 37.54
N PHE A 384 -5.13 -17.48 37.83
CA PHE A 384 -5.50 -16.10 38.09
C PHE A 384 -4.89 -15.21 37.01
N ILE A 385 -5.70 -14.31 36.44
CA ILE A 385 -5.37 -13.46 35.31
C ILE A 385 -5.57 -12.02 35.76
N ASP A 386 -4.52 -11.21 35.63
CA ASP A 386 -4.51 -9.78 35.96
C ASP A 386 -5.11 -9.48 37.35
N GLY A 387 -4.93 -10.40 38.29
CA GLY A 387 -5.50 -10.34 39.63
C GLY A 387 -4.54 -9.75 40.65
N CYS A 388 -4.90 -8.62 41.26
CA CYS A 388 -4.21 -8.10 42.44
C CYS A 388 -4.95 -8.57 43.71
N THR A 389 -4.39 -9.55 44.41
CA THR A 389 -4.97 -10.00 45.69
C THR A 389 -4.12 -9.46 46.84
N PRO A 390 -4.70 -8.78 47.85
CA PRO A 390 -3.94 -8.33 49.02
C PRO A 390 -3.33 -9.51 49.77
N LEU A 391 -2.28 -9.25 50.56
CA LEU A 391 -1.66 -10.27 51.41
C LEU A 391 -2.77 -10.86 52.32
N HIS A 392 -3.01 -12.17 52.22
CA HIS A 392 -4.05 -12.84 53.00
C HIS A 392 -3.66 -14.29 53.25
N LYS A 393 -4.14 -14.84 54.36
CA LYS A 393 -4.00 -16.25 54.72
C LYS A 393 -5.37 -16.91 54.60
N ASP A 394 -5.49 -17.91 53.74
CA ASP A 394 -6.71 -18.72 53.62
C ASP A 394 -6.81 -19.69 54.81
N THR A 395 -7.25 -19.18 55.95
CA THR A 395 -7.33 -19.88 57.24
C THR A 395 -8.20 -21.14 57.25
N ARG A 396 -8.95 -21.40 56.18
CA ARG A 396 -9.83 -22.56 56.02
C ARG A 396 -9.25 -23.68 55.15
N ASN A 397 -8.05 -23.49 54.59
CA ASN A 397 -7.37 -24.54 53.85
C ASN A 397 -6.74 -25.56 54.82
N ALA A 398 -6.56 -26.80 54.36
CA ALA A 398 -5.85 -27.82 55.13
C ALA A 398 -4.39 -27.40 55.39
N GLN A 399 -3.72 -27.98 56.39
CA GLN A 399 -2.34 -27.63 56.81
C GLN A 399 -1.23 -27.95 55.77
N TRP A 400 -1.58 -28.17 54.51
CA TRP A 400 -0.64 -28.41 53.43
C TRP A 400 -0.22 -27.07 52.78
N PRO A 401 1.07 -26.89 52.41
CA PRO A 401 1.52 -25.67 51.75
C PRO A 401 0.80 -25.45 50.42
N ASN A 402 0.49 -24.20 50.05
CA ASN A 402 -0.07 -23.89 48.73
C ASN A 402 1.07 -23.82 47.70
N ALA A 403 0.87 -24.40 46.51
CA ALA A 403 1.80 -24.30 45.40
C ALA A 403 1.34 -23.25 44.38
N ILE A 404 2.29 -22.47 43.85
CA ILE A 404 2.00 -21.41 42.86
C ILE A 404 3.02 -21.48 41.73
N PHE A 405 2.54 -21.30 40.49
CA PHE A 405 3.36 -21.33 39.29
C PHE A 405 3.08 -20.13 38.39
N ARG A 406 4.15 -19.57 37.83
CA ARG A 406 4.07 -18.52 36.82
C ARG A 406 3.81 -19.10 35.43
N LEU A 407 2.72 -18.67 34.80
CA LEU A 407 2.34 -19.09 33.45
C LEU A 407 2.80 -18.10 32.35
N SER A 408 2.69 -16.78 32.57
CA SER A 408 3.16 -15.72 31.65
C SER A 408 3.98 -14.62 32.34
N ASP A 409 4.66 -13.80 31.54
CA ASP A 409 5.26 -12.54 31.97
C ASP A 409 4.18 -11.45 32.11
N PHE A 410 4.15 -10.74 33.25
CA PHE A 410 3.30 -9.57 33.47
C PHE A 410 4.13 -8.35 33.92
N GLN A 411 3.55 -7.16 34.10
CA GLN A 411 4.24 -5.97 34.64
C GLN A 411 3.40 -5.33 35.78
N LYS A 412 4.05 -4.74 36.79
CA LYS A 412 3.42 -4.04 37.96
C LYS A 412 2.79 -4.90 39.09
N GLY A 413 3.30 -6.10 39.34
CA GLY A 413 2.90 -6.92 40.49
C GLY A 413 3.86 -8.10 40.70
N GLY A 414 4.08 -8.55 41.94
CA GLY A 414 4.96 -9.67 42.30
C GLY A 414 4.25 -10.64 43.26
N LEU A 415 4.69 -11.89 43.30
CA LEU A 415 4.11 -12.92 44.18
C LEU A 415 5.01 -13.10 45.41
N TRP A 416 4.56 -12.68 46.59
CA TRP A 416 5.27 -12.85 47.86
C TRP A 416 4.83 -14.16 48.54
N ILE A 417 5.79 -15.01 48.90
CA ILE A 417 5.58 -16.32 49.51
C ILE A 417 6.31 -16.35 50.86
N GLU A 418 5.57 -16.68 51.93
CA GLU A 418 6.12 -16.87 53.29
C GLU A 418 7.19 -17.98 53.29
N GLY A 419 8.39 -17.69 53.82
CA GLY A 419 9.58 -18.55 53.72
C GLY A 419 10.86 -17.92 54.29
N SER A 420 12.01 -18.56 54.10
CA SER A 420 13.31 -18.14 54.67
C SER A 420 14.01 -17.02 53.88
N GLY A 421 13.25 -16.03 53.41
CA GLY A 421 13.76 -14.89 52.64
C GLY A 421 13.82 -13.60 53.46
N ASP A 422 14.50 -12.59 52.92
CA ASP A 422 14.86 -11.37 53.65
C ASP A 422 13.74 -10.30 53.68
N ASP A 423 12.61 -10.53 52.98
CA ASP A 423 11.48 -9.57 52.92
C ASP A 423 10.46 -9.88 54.03
N VAL A 424 10.46 -9.06 55.09
CA VAL A 424 9.55 -9.17 56.25
C VAL A 424 8.26 -8.38 55.99
N ARG A 425 7.10 -9.01 56.15
CA ARG A 425 5.80 -8.34 56.04
C ARG A 425 4.91 -8.65 57.23
N GLU A 426 4.20 -7.62 57.71
CA GLU A 426 3.29 -7.75 58.84
C GLU A 426 1.89 -8.17 58.36
N LEU A 427 1.36 -9.27 58.92
CA LEU A 427 0.01 -9.74 58.62
C LEU A 427 -0.73 -10.07 59.93
N ASN A 428 -1.83 -9.35 60.18
CA ASN A 428 -2.66 -9.49 61.40
C ASN A 428 -1.86 -9.34 62.72
N GLY A 429 -0.84 -8.47 62.77
CA GLY A 429 -0.05 -8.18 63.97
C GLY A 429 1.13 -9.13 64.25
N GLN A 430 1.49 -10.00 63.30
CA GLN A 430 2.72 -10.81 63.34
C GLN A 430 3.61 -10.50 62.14
N GLU A 431 4.91 -10.35 62.39
CA GLU A 431 5.95 -10.21 61.37
C GLU A 431 6.32 -11.57 60.79
N LEU A 432 6.18 -11.73 59.48
CA LEU A 432 6.46 -12.98 58.76
C LEU A 432 7.50 -12.72 57.65
N THR A 433 8.54 -13.57 57.58
CA THR A 433 9.60 -13.53 56.56
C THR A 433 9.18 -14.27 55.29
N GLY A 434 9.60 -13.81 54.10
CA GLY A 434 9.24 -14.44 52.82
C GLY A 434 10.11 -14.02 51.63
N SER A 435 9.84 -14.60 50.46
CA SER A 435 10.57 -14.40 49.20
C SER A 435 9.63 -14.19 48.00
N ILE A 436 10.07 -13.48 46.95
CA ILE A 436 9.25 -13.18 45.75
C ILE A 436 9.66 -14.09 44.57
N ASP A 437 8.70 -14.68 43.85
CA ASP A 437 8.87 -15.69 42.78
C ASP A 437 9.96 -15.33 41.73
N ALA A 438 10.94 -16.23 41.59
CA ALA A 438 12.30 -15.96 41.13
C ALA A 438 12.50 -15.88 39.61
N LEU A 439 11.59 -16.43 38.78
CA LEU A 439 11.79 -16.50 37.31
C LEU A 439 11.41 -15.20 36.57
N ARG A 440 10.41 -14.48 37.09
CA ARG A 440 10.07 -13.14 36.59
C ARG A 440 11.00 -12.09 37.17
N LEU A 441 11.38 -12.28 38.42
CA LEU A 441 12.50 -11.55 38.99
C LEU A 441 13.75 -11.83 38.16
N GLU A 442 14.06 -13.07 37.72
CA GLU A 442 15.20 -13.35 36.84
C GLU A 442 15.09 -12.72 35.46
N ALA A 443 13.93 -12.77 34.78
CA ALA A 443 13.75 -12.16 33.46
C ALA A 443 13.79 -10.62 33.53
N ALA A 444 13.11 -10.04 34.53
CA ALA A 444 13.18 -8.61 34.80
C ALA A 444 14.57 -8.22 35.30
N ASN A 445 15.24 -9.03 36.12
CA ASN A 445 16.62 -8.84 36.56
C ASN A 445 17.60 -8.96 35.40
N LYS A 446 17.35 -9.81 34.40
CA LYS A 446 18.16 -9.84 33.17
C LYS A 446 18.01 -8.52 32.43
N LEU A 447 16.80 -7.97 32.33
CA LEU A 447 16.57 -6.65 31.73
C LEU A 447 17.18 -5.52 32.57
N TYR A 448 17.00 -5.52 33.90
CA TYR A 448 17.55 -4.52 34.82
C TYR A 448 19.08 -4.61 34.91
N ALA A 449 19.65 -5.81 34.89
CA ALA A 449 21.08 -6.04 34.80
C ALA A 449 21.62 -5.57 33.44
N LEU A 450 20.89 -5.79 32.34
CA LEU A 450 21.24 -5.22 31.03
C LEU A 450 21.17 -3.69 31.07
N THR A 451 20.11 -3.11 31.64
CA THR A 451 19.97 -1.65 31.81
C THR A 451 21.12 -1.07 32.63
N TYR A 452 21.48 -1.71 33.75
CA TYR A 452 22.62 -1.31 34.57
C TYR A 452 23.95 -1.44 33.80
N ARG A 453 24.17 -2.54 33.06
CA ARG A 453 25.38 -2.71 32.22
C ARG A 453 25.49 -1.66 31.13
N ILE A 454 24.37 -1.29 30.49
CA ILE A 454 24.33 -0.21 29.50
C ILE A 454 24.64 1.13 30.16
N LEU A 455 23.98 1.46 31.28
CA LEU A 455 24.23 2.70 32.01
C LEU A 455 25.69 2.82 32.45
N ARG A 456 26.25 1.76 33.03
CA ARG A 456 27.66 1.70 33.42
C ARG A 456 28.58 1.94 32.22
N LYS A 457 28.35 1.25 31.11
CA LYS A 457 29.17 1.41 29.90
C LYS A 457 29.07 2.82 29.31
N CYS A 458 27.86 3.38 29.27
CA CYS A 458 27.65 4.76 28.85
C CYS A 458 28.38 5.77 29.74
N ILE A 459 28.37 5.59 31.07
CA ILE A 459 29.10 6.47 31.99
C ILE A 459 30.62 6.30 31.86
N GLU A 460 31.11 5.07 31.65
CA GLU A 460 32.53 4.80 31.37
C GLU A 460 33.00 5.45 30.05
N ASP A 461 32.11 5.51 29.06
CA ASP A 461 32.36 6.07 27.72
C ASP A 461 31.98 7.57 27.62
N ASP A 462 31.69 8.24 28.74
CA ASP A 462 31.31 9.67 28.81
C ASP A 462 30.08 10.04 27.95
N VAL A 463 29.11 9.13 27.85
CA VAL A 463 27.85 9.31 27.13
C VAL A 463 26.79 9.93 28.04
N VAL A 464 26.10 10.96 27.56
CA VAL A 464 24.96 11.57 28.26
C VAL A 464 23.80 10.57 28.36
N VAL A 465 23.34 10.30 29.58
CA VAL A 465 22.29 9.31 29.86
C VAL A 465 21.09 9.91 30.58
N SER A 466 19.94 9.28 30.39
CA SER A 466 18.67 9.67 30.98
C SER A 466 17.74 8.47 31.07
N LEU A 467 17.35 8.07 32.28
CA LEU A 467 16.44 6.97 32.54
C LEU A 467 15.15 7.51 33.16
N GLU A 468 14.01 7.32 32.49
CA GLU A 468 12.69 7.81 32.95
C GLU A 468 11.88 6.68 33.58
N ASN A 469 11.26 6.97 34.73
CA ASN A 469 10.20 6.15 35.33
C ASN A 469 9.39 6.99 36.34
N PRO A 470 8.21 6.56 36.79
CA PRO A 470 7.54 7.20 37.92
C PRO A 470 8.43 7.22 39.18
N VAL A 471 8.29 8.29 39.97
CA VAL A 471 9.10 8.50 41.19
C VAL A 471 8.95 7.36 42.19
N ASN A 472 7.75 6.78 42.29
CA ASN A 472 7.43 5.69 43.20
C ASN A 472 7.75 4.28 42.64
N SER A 473 8.61 4.17 41.62
CA SER A 473 8.93 2.87 41.00
C SER A 473 10.03 2.13 41.76
N TYR A 474 9.84 0.82 41.98
CA TYR A 474 10.86 -0.08 42.56
C TYR A 474 12.12 -0.24 41.69
N LEU A 475 12.10 0.24 40.44
CA LEU A 475 13.27 0.26 39.57
C LEU A 475 14.48 0.94 40.23
N TRP A 476 14.25 2.01 40.99
CA TRP A 476 15.34 2.80 41.58
C TRP A 476 16.12 2.02 42.65
N ASP A 477 15.42 1.20 43.44
CA ASP A 477 16.02 0.31 44.43
C ASP A 477 16.72 -0.88 43.78
N VAL A 478 16.10 -1.46 42.75
CA VAL A 478 16.67 -2.61 42.03
C VAL A 478 17.98 -2.25 41.33
N LEU A 479 18.09 -1.05 40.75
CA LEU A 479 19.35 -0.60 40.14
C LEU A 479 20.47 -0.48 41.19
N ARG A 480 20.17 0.02 42.40
CA ARG A 480 21.14 0.09 43.51
C ARG A 480 21.62 -1.30 43.93
N ALA A 481 20.73 -2.30 43.89
CA ALA A 481 21.09 -3.68 44.21
C ALA A 481 22.06 -4.33 43.21
N PHE A 482 22.20 -3.79 41.99
CA PHE A 482 23.18 -4.25 40.99
C PHE A 482 24.54 -3.55 41.08
N GLU A 483 24.74 -2.60 42.00
CA GLU A 483 26.06 -1.99 42.20
C GLU A 483 27.04 -2.98 42.84
N PRO A 484 28.31 -3.02 42.38
CA PRO A 484 29.33 -3.89 42.95
C PRO A 484 29.64 -3.51 44.42
N GLY A 485 30.07 -4.47 45.23
CA GLY A 485 30.32 -4.25 46.67
C GLY A 485 31.44 -3.25 47.01
N GLU A 486 32.26 -2.86 46.04
CA GLU A 486 33.29 -1.83 46.21
C GLU A 486 32.72 -0.42 45.92
N PRO A 487 32.66 0.50 46.90
CA PRO A 487 32.04 1.82 46.73
C PRO A 487 32.67 2.69 45.64
N LYS A 488 33.94 2.43 45.28
CA LYS A 488 34.66 3.16 44.23
C LYS A 488 34.16 2.83 42.82
N LEU A 489 33.46 1.71 42.65
CA LEU A 489 32.93 1.22 41.36
C LEU A 489 31.44 1.56 41.18
N HIS A 490 30.83 2.29 42.13
CA HIS A 490 29.45 2.74 42.04
C HIS A 490 29.30 3.80 40.94
N VAL A 491 28.26 3.65 40.12
CA VAL A 491 27.98 4.53 38.97
C VAL A 491 26.70 5.32 39.15
N LEU A 492 25.76 4.84 39.96
CA LEU A 492 24.50 5.55 40.24
C LEU A 492 24.70 6.85 41.02
N PRO A 493 25.64 6.97 41.99
CA PRO A 493 25.92 8.24 42.66
C PRO A 493 26.46 9.34 41.73
N LYS A 494 26.92 8.99 40.52
CA LYS A 494 27.36 9.95 39.50
C LYS A 494 26.19 10.55 38.69
N LEU A 495 24.97 10.02 38.88
CA LEU A 495 23.75 10.51 38.23
C LEU A 495 22.90 11.31 39.22
N THR A 496 22.20 12.31 38.70
CA THR A 496 21.30 13.19 39.48
C THR A 496 19.84 12.84 39.18
N PRO A 497 18.97 12.68 40.21
CA PRO A 497 17.54 12.54 40.00
C PRO A 497 16.86 13.89 39.77
N VAL A 498 16.10 14.02 38.68
CA VAL A 498 15.27 15.19 38.36
C VAL A 498 13.80 14.79 38.40
N ILE A 499 13.04 15.36 39.33
CA ILE A 499 11.62 15.04 39.53
C ILE A 499 10.75 16.13 38.90
N PHE A 500 9.71 15.75 38.16
CA PHE A 500 8.74 16.71 37.62
C PHE A 500 7.35 16.12 37.42
N ASP A 501 6.33 16.98 37.41
CA ASP A 501 4.96 16.64 37.06
C ASP A 501 4.72 17.00 35.58
N LEU A 502 4.27 16.03 34.78
CA LEU A 502 4.17 16.18 33.31
C LEU A 502 3.21 17.32 32.88
N CYS A 503 2.24 17.69 33.71
CA CYS A 503 1.35 18.82 33.47
C CYS A 503 2.08 20.17 33.42
N CYS A 504 3.16 20.34 34.20
CA CYS A 504 4.02 21.53 34.16
C CYS A 504 4.78 21.65 32.82
N HIS A 505 4.79 20.59 32.03
CA HIS A 505 5.43 20.50 30.71
C HIS A 505 4.42 20.23 29.58
N GLY A 506 3.16 20.63 29.76
CA GLY A 506 2.12 20.58 28.73
C GLY A 506 1.30 19.29 28.69
N GLY A 507 1.45 18.41 29.68
CA GLY A 507 0.56 17.26 29.90
C GLY A 507 -0.82 17.69 30.40
N ALA A 508 -1.84 16.86 30.16
CA ALA A 508 -3.20 17.14 30.62
C ALA A 508 -3.47 16.69 32.07
N ARG A 509 -2.56 15.92 32.67
CA ARG A 509 -2.68 15.34 34.02
C ARG A 509 -1.39 15.47 34.81
N PRO A 510 -1.46 15.54 36.15
CA PRO A 510 -0.30 15.65 37.02
C PRO A 510 0.38 14.29 37.21
N LYS A 511 1.04 13.79 36.15
CA LYS A 511 1.84 12.56 36.21
C LYS A 511 3.22 12.87 36.77
N ARG A 512 3.49 12.41 37.99
CA ARG A 512 4.78 12.57 38.67
C ARG A 512 5.81 11.57 38.16
N THR A 513 6.85 12.09 37.50
CA THR A 513 7.92 11.33 36.83
C THR A 513 9.29 11.73 37.38
N GLN A 514 10.23 10.79 37.43
CA GLN A 514 11.63 10.99 37.75
C GLN A 514 12.51 10.61 36.57
N LEU A 515 13.49 11.46 36.29
CA LEU A 515 14.57 11.20 35.36
C LEU A 515 15.86 11.01 36.16
N LEU A 516 16.48 9.82 36.10
CA LEU A 516 17.84 9.62 36.60
C LEU A 516 18.80 9.88 35.43
N CYS A 517 19.61 10.94 35.51
CA CYS A 517 20.37 11.42 34.36
C CYS A 517 21.75 11.94 34.71
N THR A 518 22.57 12.22 33.70
CA THR A 518 23.87 12.89 33.87
C THR A 518 23.69 14.21 34.63
N ALA A 519 24.54 14.44 35.63
CA ALA A 519 24.47 15.63 36.48
C ALA A 519 24.51 16.92 35.66
N ALA A 520 23.74 17.92 36.09
CA ALA A 520 23.60 19.23 35.43
C ALA A 520 22.97 19.25 34.03
N CYS A 521 22.70 18.09 33.41
CA CYS A 521 22.16 18.05 32.05
C CYS A 521 20.67 18.41 31.99
N PHE A 522 19.85 17.94 32.93
CA PHE A 522 18.38 18.07 32.85
C PHE A 522 17.73 18.81 34.03
N ASP A 523 18.51 19.46 34.90
CA ASP A 523 18.03 20.06 36.15
C ASP A 523 16.87 21.06 35.94
N ARG A 524 16.85 21.77 34.80
CA ARG A 524 15.77 22.71 34.43
C ARG A 524 14.42 22.06 34.19
N LEU A 525 14.36 20.74 34.00
CA LEU A 525 13.11 20.03 33.87
C LEU A 525 12.40 19.86 35.22
N HIS A 526 13.08 20.10 36.35
CA HIS A 526 12.46 20.04 37.67
C HIS A 526 11.30 21.03 37.80
N ALA A 527 10.08 20.51 37.91
CA ALA A 527 8.87 21.33 38.06
C ALA A 527 7.76 20.49 38.71
N LEU A 528 7.29 20.90 39.89
CA LEU A 528 6.19 20.24 40.59
C LEU A 528 4.91 21.07 40.46
N CYS A 529 3.78 20.40 40.28
CA CYS A 529 2.50 21.06 40.12
C CYS A 529 2.01 21.62 41.46
N GLN A 530 1.63 22.90 41.45
CA GLN A 530 1.03 23.58 42.60
C GLN A 530 -0.52 23.55 42.57
N ASN A 531 -1.11 22.76 41.67
CA ASN A 531 -2.56 22.73 41.38
C ASN A 531 -3.15 24.08 40.93
N ASP A 532 -2.36 24.87 40.20
CA ASP A 532 -2.70 26.21 39.70
C ASP A 532 -3.36 26.20 38.30
N HIS A 533 -3.60 25.03 37.71
CA HIS A 533 -4.21 24.86 36.40
C HIS A 533 -5.13 23.62 36.36
N PRO A 534 -6.13 23.57 35.46
CA PRO A 534 -7.10 22.48 35.42
C PRO A 534 -6.46 21.17 34.93
N HIS A 535 -6.75 20.07 35.63
CA HIS A 535 -6.32 18.72 35.26
C HIS A 535 -7.47 17.86 34.76
N LYS A 536 -7.19 16.95 33.82
CA LYS A 536 -8.15 15.90 33.44
C LYS A 536 -8.22 14.82 34.53
N PRO A 537 -9.40 14.19 34.75
CA PRO A 537 -9.53 13.13 35.72
C PRO A 537 -8.72 11.88 35.31
N TRP A 538 -8.21 11.17 36.31
CA TRP A 538 -7.66 9.82 36.16
C TRP A 538 -8.81 8.80 36.07
N GLY A 539 -8.72 7.81 35.18
CA GLY A 539 -9.69 6.70 35.14
C GLY A 539 -10.16 6.27 33.75
N GLN A 540 -11.33 5.62 33.72
CA GLN A 540 -12.01 5.17 32.51
C GLN A 540 -12.88 6.30 31.94
N ILE A 541 -12.70 6.63 30.68
CA ILE A 541 -13.54 7.56 29.92
C ILE A 541 -14.50 6.70 29.10
N VAL A 542 -15.81 6.87 29.31
CA VAL A 542 -16.87 6.17 28.57
C VAL A 542 -17.40 7.12 27.51
N GLU A 543 -17.00 6.91 26.25
CA GLU A 543 -17.61 7.57 25.09
C GLU A 543 -18.22 6.50 24.18
N CYS A 544 -19.47 6.71 23.78
CA CYS A 544 -20.20 5.85 22.84
C CYS A 544 -20.15 4.35 23.17
N GLY A 545 -20.30 3.97 24.44
CA GLY A 545 -20.38 2.58 24.88
C GLY A 545 -19.06 1.81 24.88
N THR A 546 -17.91 2.47 24.67
CA THR A 546 -16.59 1.83 24.75
C THR A 546 -15.80 2.41 25.93
N VAL A 547 -15.32 1.55 26.82
CA VAL A 547 -14.52 1.95 27.99
C VAL A 547 -13.06 2.17 27.54
N ARG A 548 -12.59 3.41 27.48
CA ARG A 548 -11.18 3.74 27.23
C ARG A 548 -10.49 4.14 28.52
N TYR A 549 -9.34 3.54 28.81
CA TYR A 549 -8.49 3.98 29.92
C TYR A 549 -7.68 5.21 29.52
N ALA A 550 -7.77 6.25 30.35
CA ALA A 550 -7.08 7.52 30.17
C ALA A 550 -5.54 7.41 30.01
N THR A 551 -4.94 6.29 30.41
CA THR A 551 -3.50 6.01 30.28
C THR A 551 -3.04 5.81 28.84
N LYS A 552 -3.94 5.42 27.93
CA LYS A 552 -3.60 5.19 26.52
C LYS A 552 -3.43 6.49 25.72
N ASP A 553 -4.05 7.57 26.20
CA ASP A 553 -4.00 8.91 25.56
C ASP A 553 -2.69 9.69 25.88
N GLU A 554 -1.89 9.24 26.86
CA GLU A 554 -0.64 9.89 27.29
C GLU A 554 0.63 9.08 26.97
N ALA A 555 0.55 8.06 26.12
CA ALA A 555 1.73 7.33 25.65
C ALA A 555 2.70 8.21 24.82
N ALA A 556 2.21 9.34 24.30
CA ALA A 556 3.01 10.32 23.57
C ALA A 556 3.43 11.48 24.48
N TYR A 557 4.71 11.83 24.47
CA TYR A 557 5.21 13.00 25.20
C TYR A 557 4.59 14.31 24.67
N PRO A 558 4.18 15.24 25.56
CA PRO A 558 3.74 16.57 25.14
C PRO A 558 4.83 17.31 24.37
N GLN A 559 4.43 18.10 23.38
CA GLN A 559 5.37 18.86 22.54
C GLN A 559 6.25 19.82 23.37
N LEU A 560 5.67 20.43 24.42
CA LEU A 560 6.40 21.34 25.32
C LEU A 560 7.47 20.60 26.13
N PHE A 561 7.16 19.41 26.65
CA PHE A 561 8.16 18.55 27.31
C PHE A 561 9.30 18.18 26.35
N ALA A 562 8.97 17.70 25.15
CA ALA A 562 9.96 17.32 24.15
C ALA A 562 10.88 18.50 23.76
N ALA A 563 10.33 19.71 23.62
CA ALA A 563 11.11 20.92 23.31
C ALA A 563 12.06 21.30 24.46
N ARG A 564 11.58 21.29 25.72
CA ARG A 564 12.41 21.58 26.90
C ARG A 564 13.49 20.52 27.13
N TYR A 565 13.17 19.26 26.88
CA TYR A 565 14.12 18.15 26.94
C TYR A 565 15.25 18.32 25.93
N ALA A 566 14.91 18.62 24.67
CA ALA A 566 15.90 18.89 23.62
C ALA A 566 16.76 20.13 23.92
N ALA A 567 16.18 21.19 24.49
CA ALA A 567 16.91 22.38 24.88
C ALA A 567 17.95 22.09 25.98
N CYS A 568 17.64 21.22 26.95
CA CYS A 568 18.58 20.81 27.99
C CYS A 568 19.80 20.08 27.42
N LEU A 569 19.57 19.14 26.49
CA LEU A 569 20.66 18.47 25.75
C LEU A 569 21.47 19.45 24.90
N ALA A 570 20.81 20.40 24.24
CA ALA A 570 21.48 21.40 23.42
C ALA A 570 22.41 22.29 24.26
N ASP A 571 21.94 22.79 25.39
CA ASP A 571 22.74 23.63 26.28
C ASP A 571 23.92 22.86 26.90
N HIS A 572 23.71 21.58 27.26
CA HIS A 572 24.78 20.71 27.75
C HIS A 572 25.85 20.47 26.66
N ALA A 573 25.44 20.21 25.42
CA ALA A 573 26.36 20.04 24.30
C ALA A 573 27.14 21.33 23.97
N LEU A 574 26.48 22.50 24.00
CA LEU A 574 27.16 23.79 23.82
C LEU A 574 28.16 24.07 24.94
N ALA A 575 27.81 23.77 26.20
CA ALA A 575 28.69 23.92 27.35
C ALA A 575 29.92 22.99 27.29
N ALA A 576 29.76 21.79 26.71
CA ALA A 576 30.85 20.85 26.45
C ALA A 576 31.66 21.19 25.17
N GLY A 577 31.39 22.33 24.52
CA GLY A 577 32.15 22.80 23.35
C GLY A 577 31.72 22.17 22.03
N TYR A 578 30.62 21.42 21.97
CA TYR A 578 30.09 20.89 20.72
C TYR A 578 29.40 22.00 19.92
N ASN A 579 29.75 22.11 18.64
CA ASN A 579 29.08 23.02 17.73
C ASN A 579 27.78 22.38 17.21
N LEU A 580 26.64 22.79 17.75
CA LEU A 580 25.31 22.36 17.30
C LEU A 580 24.91 23.07 16.01
N MET A 581 25.66 22.81 14.94
CA MET A 581 25.14 23.08 13.60
C MET A 581 24.17 21.95 13.26
N PRO A 582 22.99 22.24 12.70
CA PRO A 582 22.12 21.20 12.16
C PRO A 582 22.92 20.46 11.08
N GLN A 583 23.51 19.32 11.45
CA GLN A 583 24.13 18.40 10.52
C GLN A 583 23.02 17.98 9.55
N PRO A 584 23.15 18.28 8.25
CA PRO A 584 22.19 17.76 7.29
C PRO A 584 22.20 16.24 7.44
N ARG A 585 21.02 15.63 7.52
CA ARG A 585 20.93 14.17 7.75
C ARG A 585 21.81 13.48 6.73
N VAL A 586 22.41 12.33 7.04
CA VAL A 586 23.20 11.57 6.05
C VAL A 586 22.38 11.35 4.77
N LYS A 587 21.07 11.10 4.88
CA LYS A 587 20.16 11.07 3.74
C LYS A 587 20.08 12.39 2.97
N ASP A 588 20.04 13.52 3.65
CA ASP A 588 19.99 14.86 3.05
C ASP A 588 21.36 15.27 2.45
N LEU A 589 22.48 14.89 3.06
CA LEU A 589 23.83 14.99 2.51
C LEU A 589 24.00 14.10 1.28
N SER A 590 23.58 12.84 1.35
CA SER A 590 23.59 11.91 0.21
C SER A 590 22.69 12.41 -0.91
N LEU A 591 21.49 12.91 -0.61
CA LEU A 591 20.59 13.47 -1.63
C LEU A 591 21.15 14.78 -2.21
N ALA A 592 21.76 15.64 -1.39
CA ALA A 592 22.43 16.86 -1.87
C ALA A 592 23.68 16.54 -2.73
N MET A 593 24.45 15.50 -2.36
CA MET A 593 25.56 14.97 -3.17
C MET A 593 25.08 14.27 -4.46
N LEU A 594 23.82 13.83 -4.49
CA LEU A 594 23.12 13.27 -5.65
C LEU A 594 22.29 14.32 -6.42
N GLY A 595 22.46 15.63 -6.14
CA GLY A 595 21.71 16.69 -6.83
C GLY A 595 20.20 16.74 -6.53
N GLN A 596 19.66 15.86 -5.68
CA GLN A 596 18.24 15.75 -5.38
C GLN A 596 17.86 16.54 -4.12
N GLN A 597 16.93 17.49 -4.26
CA GLN A 597 16.36 18.20 -3.10
C GLN A 597 15.15 17.48 -2.51
N THR A 598 15.13 17.28 -1.19
CA THR A 598 13.89 16.88 -0.50
C THR A 598 12.90 18.04 -0.46
N LYS A 599 11.59 17.76 -0.31
CA LYS A 599 10.53 18.78 -0.08
C LYS A 599 10.79 19.69 1.13
N ARG A 600 11.81 19.40 1.95
CA ARG A 600 12.19 20.14 3.16
C ARG A 600 13.38 21.09 2.95
N HIS A 601 14.09 21.01 1.83
CA HIS A 601 15.15 21.96 1.48
C HIS A 601 14.55 23.16 0.77
N ALA A 602 15.09 24.36 1.05
CA ALA A 602 14.77 25.53 0.24
C ALA A 602 15.26 25.27 -1.20
N PRO A 603 14.42 25.50 -2.22
CA PRO A 603 14.85 25.35 -3.60
C PRO A 603 15.99 26.32 -3.92
N LEU A 604 17.03 25.88 -4.65
CA LEU A 604 18.18 26.71 -5.05
C LEU A 604 17.74 28.01 -5.73
N VAL A 605 16.71 27.89 -6.58
CA VAL A 605 15.97 29.01 -7.14
C VAL A 605 14.53 28.87 -6.65
N SER A 606 14.05 29.87 -5.91
CA SER A 606 12.65 29.92 -5.47
C SER A 606 11.71 29.94 -6.68
N GLU A 607 10.67 29.11 -6.67
CA GLU A 607 9.59 29.17 -7.66
C GLU A 607 8.75 30.45 -7.52
N TYR A 608 8.85 31.14 -6.37
CA TYR A 608 8.17 32.40 -6.08
C TYR A 608 9.12 33.59 -6.15
N LYS A 609 8.71 34.65 -6.86
CA LYS A 609 9.36 35.95 -6.88
C LYS A 609 9.27 36.64 -5.53
N GLN A 610 8.10 36.57 -4.90
CA GLN A 610 7.83 37.16 -3.59
C GLN A 610 6.75 36.35 -2.84
N VAL A 611 6.77 36.43 -1.51
CA VAL A 611 5.73 35.88 -0.64
C VAL A 611 5.07 37.04 0.11
N LEU A 612 3.79 37.27 -0.19
CA LEU A 612 2.99 38.34 0.40
C LEU A 612 2.17 37.79 1.57
N ARG A 613 1.91 38.62 2.58
CA ARG A 613 0.90 38.37 3.61
C ARG A 613 -0.30 39.26 3.33
N MET A 614 -1.49 38.68 3.25
CA MET A 614 -2.71 39.43 2.98
C MET A 614 -3.90 38.85 3.76
N PRO A 615 -4.90 39.69 4.12
CA PRO A 615 -6.13 39.22 4.76
C PRO A 615 -6.88 38.24 3.85
N ALA A 616 -7.50 37.19 4.42
CA ALA A 616 -8.27 36.21 3.66
C ALA A 616 -9.39 36.83 2.80
N ALA A 617 -9.95 37.96 3.24
CA ALA A 617 -10.98 38.72 2.51
C ALA A 617 -10.47 39.38 1.22
N SER A 618 -9.16 39.62 1.11
CA SER A 618 -8.54 40.33 -0.03
C SER A 618 -7.94 39.40 -1.08
N PHE A 619 -7.96 38.08 -0.87
CA PHE A 619 -7.36 37.13 -1.81
C PHE A 619 -8.33 36.75 -2.93
N THR A 620 -7.94 37.07 -4.18
CA THR A 620 -8.60 36.54 -5.39
C THR A 620 -7.68 35.52 -6.08
N PRO A 621 -8.13 34.30 -6.40
CA PRO A 621 -7.31 33.32 -7.09
C PRO A 621 -6.93 33.80 -8.49
N GLN A 622 -5.64 34.06 -8.72
CA GLN A 622 -5.08 34.38 -10.04
C GLN A 622 -4.00 33.35 -10.43
N PRO A 623 -3.76 33.09 -11.73
CA PRO A 623 -2.83 32.03 -12.19
C PRO A 623 -1.41 32.16 -11.64
N HIS A 624 -0.92 33.39 -11.48
CA HIS A 624 0.40 33.71 -10.96
C HIS A 624 0.50 33.70 -9.43
N LEU A 625 -0.59 33.43 -8.70
CA LEU A 625 -0.65 33.40 -7.24
C LEU A 625 -0.87 31.97 -6.70
N LYS A 626 -0.21 31.66 -5.58
CA LYS A 626 -0.39 30.39 -4.85
C LYS A 626 -0.49 30.63 -3.36
N LEU A 627 -1.59 30.16 -2.79
CA LEU A 627 -1.76 30.12 -1.35
C LEU A 627 -0.75 29.14 -0.73
N LEU A 628 0.06 29.63 0.21
CA LEU A 628 1.04 28.85 0.96
C LEU A 628 0.43 28.46 2.31
N ARG A 629 0.66 27.22 2.77
CA ARG A 629 0.12 26.75 4.06
C ARG A 629 0.66 27.60 5.21
N ASN A 630 -0.24 28.02 6.10
CA ASN A 630 0.14 28.75 7.31
C ASN A 630 0.86 27.79 8.28
N PRO A 631 2.00 28.16 8.90
CA PRO A 631 2.76 27.25 9.77
C PRO A 631 2.11 27.00 11.14
N ILE A 632 1.00 27.65 11.47
CA ILE A 632 0.42 27.65 12.81
C ILE A 632 -0.91 26.88 12.76
N GLY A 633 -0.90 25.64 13.28
CA GLY A 633 -2.08 24.82 13.49
C GLY A 633 -2.34 23.78 12.40
N GLY A 634 -2.19 22.50 12.74
CA GLY A 634 -2.35 21.34 11.86
C GLY A 634 -3.79 21.03 11.43
N GLY A 635 -4.53 22.02 10.94
CA GLY A 635 -5.82 21.84 10.26
C GLY A 635 -5.67 22.02 8.75
N ASN A 636 -6.03 21.01 7.95
CA ASN A 636 -6.11 21.13 6.49
C ASN A 636 -7.30 22.03 6.10
N VAL A 637 -7.11 23.35 6.08
CA VAL A 637 -8.08 24.25 5.43
C VAL A 637 -7.81 24.21 3.92
N ARG A 638 -8.75 23.66 3.16
CA ARG A 638 -8.69 23.65 1.69
C ARG A 638 -9.32 24.94 1.16
N ALA A 639 -8.91 25.38 -0.03
CA ALA A 639 -9.52 26.55 -0.69
C ALA A 639 -11.05 26.44 -0.88
N SER A 640 -11.58 25.20 -0.91
CA SER A 640 -13.01 24.91 -0.92
C SER A 640 -13.76 25.36 0.34
N ASP A 641 -13.07 25.45 1.47
CA ASP A 641 -13.69 25.74 2.78
C ASP A 641 -13.98 27.25 2.94
N LEU A 642 -13.25 28.11 2.20
CA LEU A 642 -13.47 29.57 2.17
C LEU A 642 -14.59 30.00 1.21
N ALA A 643 -14.79 29.27 0.09
CA ALA A 643 -15.87 29.56 -0.85
C ALA A 643 -17.27 29.31 -0.24
N ARG A 644 -17.36 28.46 0.79
CA ARG A 644 -18.61 28.19 1.53
C ARG A 644 -18.97 29.27 2.55
N ALA A 645 -18.07 30.19 2.86
CA ALA A 645 -18.29 31.23 3.87
C ALA A 645 -18.91 32.52 3.30
N GLN A 646 -19.09 32.65 1.97
CA GLN A 646 -19.58 33.88 1.34
C GLN A 646 -21.11 34.04 1.16
N PRO A 647 -21.99 33.01 1.20
CA PRO A 647 -23.42 33.24 0.99
C PRO A 647 -24.28 33.11 2.26
N LEU A 648 -23.88 33.72 3.39
CA LEU A 648 -24.73 33.83 4.60
C LEU A 648 -25.02 35.27 5.04
N LEU A 649 -24.78 36.27 4.18
CA LEU A 649 -25.09 37.69 4.44
C LEU A 649 -26.16 38.24 3.48
N SER A 650 -27.28 37.54 3.29
CA SER A 650 -28.36 38.13 2.47
C SER A 650 -29.80 37.91 2.94
N ASN A 651 -30.07 37.20 4.03
CA ASN A 651 -31.47 37.04 4.49
C ASN A 651 -31.58 37.09 6.02
N THR A 652 -31.83 38.27 6.58
CA THR A 652 -32.50 38.40 7.88
C THR A 652 -33.31 39.70 7.94
N PRO A 653 -34.56 39.69 8.44
CA PRO A 653 -35.40 40.88 8.54
C PRO A 653 -34.90 41.86 9.61
N PRO A 654 -35.27 43.15 9.53
CA PRO A 654 -34.81 44.17 10.48
C PRO A 654 -35.54 44.05 11.81
N GLY A 655 -34.81 43.72 12.88
CA GLY A 655 -35.31 43.83 14.25
C GLY A 655 -34.97 42.63 15.13
N GLY A 656 -33.76 42.62 15.69
CA GLY A 656 -33.35 41.64 16.69
C GLY A 656 -31.87 41.77 16.99
N THR A 657 -31.54 42.35 18.13
CA THR A 657 -30.17 42.49 18.66
C THR A 657 -29.53 41.11 18.87
N ILE A 658 -28.38 40.88 18.23
CA ILE A 658 -27.54 39.69 18.42
C ILE A 658 -26.52 40.02 19.52
N PRO A 659 -26.32 39.16 20.55
CA PRO A 659 -25.25 39.34 21.52
C PRO A 659 -23.87 39.14 20.87
N GLU A 660 -22.94 40.05 21.16
CA GLU A 660 -21.56 40.00 20.70
C GLU A 660 -20.85 38.71 21.17
N ALA A 661 -20.34 37.92 20.23
CA ALA A 661 -19.34 36.89 20.50
C ALA A 661 -17.93 37.50 20.37
N PRO A 662 -16.98 37.15 21.26
CA PRO A 662 -15.70 37.85 21.34
C PRO A 662 -14.74 37.48 20.19
N GLY A 663 -14.24 38.52 19.51
CA GLY A 663 -12.93 38.59 18.83
C GLY A 663 -12.48 37.43 17.93
N ARG A 664 -12.96 37.38 16.67
CA ARG A 664 -12.20 36.75 15.58
C ARG A 664 -11.30 37.80 14.93
N GLY A 665 -10.00 37.76 15.24
CA GLY A 665 -8.99 38.50 14.48
C GLY A 665 -8.93 38.00 13.03
N ASP A 666 -8.73 38.92 12.09
CA ASP A 666 -8.56 38.65 10.66
C ASP A 666 -7.51 37.55 10.43
N VAL A 667 -7.90 36.49 9.74
CA VAL A 667 -6.97 35.39 9.42
C VAL A 667 -6.03 35.85 8.30
N GLU A 668 -4.79 36.21 8.65
CA GLU A 668 -3.74 36.50 7.68
C GLU A 668 -3.30 35.24 6.92
N MET A 669 -3.22 35.34 5.60
CA MET A 669 -2.80 34.26 4.70
C MET A 669 -1.45 34.57 4.04
N LYS A 670 -0.60 33.56 3.85
CA LYS A 670 0.64 33.67 3.06
C LYS A 670 0.37 33.28 1.61
N VAL A 671 0.70 34.15 0.66
CA VAL A 671 0.51 33.94 -0.78
C VAL A 671 1.85 34.10 -1.50
N GLY A 672 2.30 33.08 -2.22
CA GLY A 672 3.47 33.13 -3.10
C GLY A 672 3.10 33.59 -4.51
N VAL A 673 3.87 34.54 -5.05
CA VAL A 673 3.77 35.03 -6.44
C VAL A 673 4.79 34.28 -7.29
N TYR A 674 4.37 33.55 -8.34
CA TYR A 674 5.30 32.80 -9.20
C TYR A 674 6.26 33.70 -9.98
N ARG A 675 7.49 33.22 -10.23
CA ARG A 675 8.41 33.82 -11.22
C ARG A 675 7.95 33.47 -12.64
N THR A 676 8.16 34.36 -13.60
CA THR A 676 7.99 33.99 -15.02
C THR A 676 9.12 33.04 -15.48
N PRO A 677 8.95 32.27 -16.57
CA PRO A 677 10.01 31.39 -17.07
C PRO A 677 11.33 32.14 -17.35
N GLY A 678 11.27 33.33 -17.94
CA GLY A 678 12.45 34.18 -18.19
C GLY A 678 13.11 34.65 -16.90
N GLU A 679 12.34 35.13 -15.92
CA GLU A 679 12.87 35.53 -14.60
C GLU A 679 13.49 34.35 -13.84
N PHE A 680 12.90 33.15 -13.94
CA PHE A 680 13.43 31.95 -13.31
C PHE A 680 14.79 31.57 -13.92
N VAL A 681 14.92 31.61 -15.25
CA VAL A 681 16.18 31.34 -15.96
C VAL A 681 17.26 32.36 -15.59
N GLU A 682 16.95 33.65 -15.59
CA GLU A 682 17.90 34.70 -15.23
C GLU A 682 18.38 34.58 -13.78
N GLU A 683 17.52 34.11 -12.88
CA GLU A 683 17.90 33.84 -11.50
C GLU A 683 18.65 32.52 -11.34
N ALA A 684 18.32 31.50 -12.13
CA ALA A 684 19.06 30.24 -12.17
C ALA A 684 20.50 30.43 -12.63
N LYS A 685 20.74 31.31 -13.61
CA LYS A 685 22.08 31.71 -14.06
C LYS A 685 22.94 32.33 -12.95
N LYS A 686 22.33 32.86 -11.88
CA LYS A 686 23.04 33.49 -10.76
C LYS A 686 23.43 32.51 -9.66
N VAL A 687 22.97 31.26 -9.73
CA VAL A 687 23.21 30.24 -8.70
C VAL A 687 24.07 29.12 -9.29
N ASN A 688 25.09 28.68 -8.56
CA ASN A 688 25.89 27.53 -8.99
C ASN A 688 25.05 26.25 -8.92
N HIS A 689 25.04 25.47 -9.99
CA HIS A 689 24.33 24.20 -9.99
C HIS A 689 25.03 23.22 -9.03
N PRO A 690 24.30 22.38 -8.25
CA PRO A 690 24.93 21.39 -7.38
C PRO A 690 25.94 20.48 -8.09
N VAL A 691 25.67 20.14 -9.35
CA VAL A 691 26.58 19.39 -10.25
C VAL A 691 27.92 20.10 -10.47
N ASP A 692 27.97 21.43 -10.41
CA ASP A 692 29.23 22.18 -10.48
C ASP A 692 30.04 22.13 -9.18
N SER A 693 29.39 21.86 -8.04
CA SER A 693 29.99 21.90 -6.70
C SER A 693 30.48 20.54 -6.18
N SER A 694 29.88 19.44 -6.65
CA SER A 694 30.28 18.08 -6.33
C SER A 694 30.63 17.36 -7.62
N ASN A 695 31.92 17.25 -7.98
CA ASN A 695 32.32 16.47 -9.15
C ASN A 695 31.96 14.99 -8.91
N PRO A 696 30.92 14.44 -9.56
CA PRO A 696 30.44 13.09 -9.27
C PRO A 696 31.25 12.03 -10.04
N LEU A 697 32.21 12.46 -10.88
CA LEU A 697 32.96 11.58 -11.77
C LEU A 697 33.97 10.73 -11.01
N GLU A 698 33.95 9.43 -11.28
CA GLU A 698 34.89 8.48 -10.72
C GLU A 698 36.31 8.72 -11.25
N LYS A 699 37.32 8.41 -10.42
CA LYS A 699 38.74 8.65 -10.74
C LYS A 699 39.15 8.02 -12.08
N VAL A 700 38.64 6.83 -12.36
CA VAL A 700 38.89 6.08 -13.60
C VAL A 700 38.35 6.81 -14.84
N THR A 701 37.15 7.39 -14.76
CA THR A 701 36.55 8.17 -15.85
C THR A 701 37.29 9.49 -16.04
N LEU A 702 37.66 10.18 -14.95
CA LEU A 702 38.45 11.41 -15.00
C LEU A 702 39.81 11.19 -15.68
N GLN A 703 40.49 10.10 -15.37
CA GLN A 703 41.75 9.75 -16.03
C GLN A 703 41.56 9.49 -17.53
N ALA A 704 40.50 8.77 -17.92
CA ALA A 704 40.19 8.55 -19.33
C ALA A 704 39.88 9.87 -20.06
N LEU A 705 39.13 10.78 -19.42
CA LEU A 705 38.82 12.11 -19.96
C LEU A 705 40.10 12.93 -20.18
N GLN A 706 40.94 13.03 -19.16
CA GLN A 706 42.21 13.77 -19.23
C GLN A 706 43.10 13.25 -20.36
N GLU A 707 43.23 11.94 -20.49
CA GLU A 707 44.01 11.31 -21.57
C GLU A 707 43.46 11.67 -22.96
N ASN A 708 42.14 11.63 -23.15
CA ASN A 708 41.51 11.98 -24.43
C ASN A 708 41.53 13.49 -24.73
N LEU A 709 41.57 14.34 -23.70
CA LEU A 709 41.67 15.79 -23.84
C LEU A 709 43.11 16.23 -24.16
N LEU A 710 44.12 15.63 -23.52
CA LEU A 710 45.51 16.11 -23.58
C LEU A 710 46.34 15.49 -24.71
N LYS A 711 45.97 14.30 -25.22
CA LYS A 711 46.76 13.58 -26.23
C LYS A 711 46.13 13.63 -27.62
N ASP A 712 46.95 13.39 -28.64
CA ASP A 712 46.46 13.23 -30.02
C ASP A 712 45.50 12.02 -30.12
N PRO A 713 44.30 12.18 -30.71
CA PRO A 713 43.36 11.10 -30.97
C PRO A 713 43.96 9.87 -31.69
N LYS A 714 44.99 10.05 -32.53
CA LYS A 714 45.70 8.95 -33.18
C LYS A 714 46.48 8.09 -32.18
N LEU A 715 47.14 8.72 -31.21
CA LEU A 715 47.87 8.03 -30.15
C LEU A 715 46.91 7.25 -29.24
N ILE A 716 45.76 7.85 -28.92
CA ILE A 716 44.70 7.16 -28.18
C ILE A 716 44.18 5.96 -28.98
N SER A 717 43.99 6.10 -30.30
CA SER A 717 43.56 4.98 -31.15
C SER A 717 44.58 3.84 -31.19
N LEU A 718 45.88 4.16 -31.22
CA LEU A 718 46.95 3.16 -31.11
C LEU A 718 46.92 2.45 -29.75
N ARG A 719 46.72 3.18 -28.65
CA ARG A 719 46.58 2.60 -27.30
C ARG A 719 45.40 1.63 -27.23
N ARG A 720 44.25 1.98 -27.81
CA ARG A 720 43.07 1.10 -27.91
C ARG A 720 43.38 -0.17 -28.70
N ASN A 721 44.05 -0.05 -29.84
CA ASN A 721 44.44 -1.22 -30.64
C ASN A 721 45.39 -2.16 -29.88
N LEU A 722 46.36 -1.61 -29.15
CA LEU A 722 47.27 -2.38 -28.28
C LEU A 722 46.51 -3.06 -27.13
N ALA A 723 45.55 -2.35 -26.53
CA ALA A 723 44.66 -2.92 -25.51
C ALA A 723 43.84 -4.09 -26.05
N ILE A 724 43.25 -3.97 -27.24
CA ILE A 724 42.52 -5.08 -27.88
C ILE A 724 43.46 -6.24 -28.23
N ALA A 725 44.70 -5.97 -28.67
CA ALA A 725 45.69 -7.01 -28.89
C ALA A 725 46.02 -7.75 -27.58
N LYS A 726 46.18 -7.03 -26.44
CA LYS A 726 46.35 -7.62 -25.11
C LYS A 726 45.15 -8.51 -24.72
N VAL A 727 43.92 -8.05 -24.97
CA VAL A 727 42.71 -8.86 -24.71
C VAL A 727 42.70 -10.13 -25.55
N LYS A 728 42.98 -10.03 -26.87
CA LYS A 728 43.08 -11.20 -27.75
C LYS A 728 44.14 -12.19 -27.28
N GLN A 729 45.30 -11.68 -26.83
CA GLN A 729 46.36 -12.51 -26.29
C GLN A 729 45.92 -13.24 -25.02
N GLU A 730 45.27 -12.58 -24.07
CA GLU A 730 44.78 -13.22 -22.83
C GLU A 730 43.70 -14.27 -23.12
N VAL A 731 42.74 -13.97 -24.01
CA VAL A 731 41.71 -14.92 -24.44
C VAL A 731 42.34 -16.14 -25.10
N HIS A 732 43.35 -15.95 -25.97
CA HIS A 732 44.05 -17.06 -26.60
C HIS A 732 44.87 -17.87 -25.60
N ARG A 733 45.61 -17.21 -24.71
CA ARG A 733 46.47 -17.83 -23.68
C ARG A 733 45.67 -18.70 -22.70
N LEU A 734 44.45 -18.30 -22.37
CA LEU A 734 43.60 -18.97 -21.40
C LEU A 734 42.56 -19.92 -22.03
N ARG A 735 42.54 -20.06 -23.36
CA ARG A 735 41.52 -20.83 -24.08
C ARG A 735 41.33 -22.25 -23.55
N ASP A 736 42.40 -23.00 -23.34
CA ASP A 736 42.31 -24.39 -22.88
C ASP A 736 41.85 -24.49 -21.42
N ALA A 737 42.22 -23.51 -20.59
CA ALA A 737 41.77 -23.42 -19.20
C ALA A 737 40.29 -23.01 -19.12
N GLU A 738 39.86 -22.13 -20.03
CA GLU A 738 38.47 -21.71 -20.21
C GLU A 738 37.61 -22.91 -20.61
N GLU A 739 38.04 -23.69 -21.60
CA GLU A 739 37.32 -24.91 -22.03
C GLU A 739 37.18 -25.93 -20.89
N LYS A 740 38.22 -26.11 -20.07
CA LYS A 740 38.12 -26.94 -18.85
C LYS A 740 37.13 -26.39 -17.83
N LEU A 741 37.10 -25.07 -17.64
CA LEU A 741 36.13 -24.41 -16.74
C LEU A 741 34.70 -24.62 -17.24
N HIS A 742 34.40 -24.33 -18.51
CA HIS A 742 33.06 -24.53 -19.09
C HIS A 742 32.63 -25.99 -19.07
N ASN A 743 33.55 -26.95 -19.27
CA ASN A 743 33.25 -28.38 -19.17
C ASN A 743 33.00 -28.86 -17.73
N SER A 744 33.46 -28.13 -16.71
CA SER A 744 33.21 -28.43 -15.30
C SER A 744 31.91 -27.84 -14.75
N MET A 745 31.30 -26.89 -15.47
CA MET A 745 30.05 -26.24 -15.06
C MET A 745 28.84 -27.16 -15.23
N ASP A 746 27.80 -26.93 -14.43
CA ASP A 746 26.51 -27.60 -14.61
C ASP A 746 25.95 -27.34 -16.03
N PRO A 747 25.33 -28.32 -16.70
CA PRO A 747 24.82 -28.16 -18.07
C PRO A 747 23.86 -26.97 -18.25
N SER A 748 23.10 -26.62 -17.22
CA SER A 748 22.17 -25.48 -17.27
C SER A 748 22.90 -24.13 -17.25
N VAL A 749 24.03 -24.06 -16.55
CA VAL A 749 24.91 -22.89 -16.44
C VAL A 749 25.77 -22.77 -17.70
N ALA A 750 26.39 -23.86 -18.13
CA ALA A 750 27.21 -23.91 -19.35
C ALA A 750 26.43 -23.42 -20.58
N LYS A 751 25.12 -23.65 -20.64
CA LYS A 751 24.24 -23.13 -21.70
C LYS A 751 24.18 -21.61 -21.73
N VAL A 752 24.13 -20.94 -20.57
CA VAL A 752 24.03 -19.48 -20.44
C VAL A 752 25.41 -18.83 -20.57
N MET A 753 26.43 -19.46 -20.01
CA MET A 753 27.81 -18.95 -20.01
C MET A 753 28.56 -19.23 -21.32
N LYS A 754 27.96 -19.99 -22.24
CA LYS A 754 28.57 -20.37 -23.52
C LYS A 754 29.15 -19.16 -24.27
N GLY A 755 30.43 -19.26 -24.60
CA GLY A 755 31.15 -18.24 -25.37
C GLY A 755 31.69 -17.06 -24.57
N LYS A 756 31.52 -17.05 -23.24
CA LYS A 756 32.14 -16.05 -22.35
C LYS A 756 33.56 -16.45 -21.98
N SER A 757 34.47 -15.47 -22.03
CA SER A 757 35.88 -15.64 -21.67
C SER A 757 36.10 -15.21 -20.21
N ILE A 758 35.66 -16.01 -19.25
CA ILE A 758 35.58 -15.68 -17.82
C ILE A 758 36.97 -15.54 -17.21
N LEU A 759 37.90 -16.45 -17.50
CA LEU A 759 39.27 -16.39 -16.98
C LEU A 759 40.05 -15.23 -17.59
N ALA A 760 39.81 -14.92 -18.87
CA ALA A 760 40.40 -13.74 -19.50
C ALA A 760 39.86 -12.45 -18.85
N PHE A 761 38.56 -12.39 -18.56
CA PHE A 761 37.96 -11.27 -17.84
C PHE A 761 38.56 -11.10 -16.44
N GLU A 762 38.71 -12.20 -15.69
CA GLU A 762 39.36 -12.21 -14.38
C GLU A 762 40.82 -11.73 -14.45
N ALA A 763 41.60 -12.24 -15.40
CA ALA A 763 42.99 -11.86 -15.59
C ALA A 763 43.14 -10.37 -15.91
N LEU A 764 42.27 -9.84 -16.76
CA LEU A 764 42.25 -8.41 -17.11
C LEU A 764 41.91 -7.55 -15.90
N LEU A 765 40.84 -7.86 -15.16
CA LEU A 765 40.46 -7.12 -13.96
C LEU A 765 41.56 -7.10 -12.90
N LYS A 766 42.22 -8.24 -12.66
CA LYS A 766 43.38 -8.32 -11.76
C LYS A 766 44.55 -7.46 -12.26
N SER A 767 44.87 -7.55 -13.55
CA SER A 767 45.99 -6.80 -14.13
C SER A 767 45.78 -5.28 -14.10
N GLU A 768 44.53 -4.84 -14.20
CA GLU A 768 44.16 -3.42 -14.19
C GLU A 768 43.79 -2.91 -12.78
N GLY A 769 43.88 -3.76 -11.74
CA GLY A 769 43.66 -3.38 -10.35
C GLY A 769 42.20 -3.05 -10.00
N TYR A 770 41.24 -3.82 -10.51
CA TYR A 770 39.83 -3.66 -10.16
C TYR A 770 39.56 -3.97 -8.68
N ASP A 771 38.66 -3.22 -8.05
CA ASP A 771 38.44 -3.21 -6.61
C ASP A 771 37.36 -4.19 -6.11
N ASP A 772 36.51 -4.73 -7.00
CA ASP A 772 35.50 -5.73 -6.68
C ASP A 772 35.75 -7.04 -7.43
N MET A 773 36.66 -7.87 -6.92
CA MET A 773 36.92 -9.18 -7.51
C MET A 773 35.81 -10.21 -7.25
N GLY A 774 34.84 -9.91 -6.37
CA GLY A 774 33.69 -10.77 -6.10
C GLY A 774 32.76 -10.91 -7.30
N VAL A 775 32.87 -10.05 -8.32
CA VAL A 775 32.10 -10.21 -9.58
C VAL A 775 32.44 -11.48 -10.35
N ILE A 776 33.64 -12.04 -10.13
CA ILE A 776 34.07 -13.26 -10.80
C ILE A 776 33.37 -14.49 -10.21
N SER A 777 33.00 -14.49 -8.92
CA SER A 777 32.21 -15.59 -8.37
C SER A 777 30.84 -15.66 -9.03
N PHE A 778 30.21 -14.54 -9.37
CA PHE A 778 28.95 -14.56 -10.15
C PHE A 778 29.05 -15.22 -11.53
N LEU A 779 30.25 -15.24 -12.11
CA LEU A 779 30.51 -15.88 -13.40
C LEU A 779 30.98 -17.34 -13.26
N LYS A 780 31.58 -17.71 -12.12
CA LYS A 780 32.12 -19.07 -11.87
C LYS A 780 31.21 -19.95 -11.02
N GLU A 781 30.64 -19.37 -9.98
CA GLU A 781 29.79 -19.97 -8.92
C GLU A 781 28.34 -19.46 -9.04
N GLU A 782 28.00 -18.85 -10.17
CA GLU A 782 26.68 -18.34 -10.52
C GLU A 782 26.09 -17.30 -9.56
N VAL A 783 24.85 -16.85 -9.84
CA VAL A 783 24.16 -15.88 -8.99
C VAL A 783 23.11 -16.58 -8.13
N ARG A 784 23.27 -16.46 -6.81
CA ARG A 784 22.28 -16.89 -5.82
C ARG A 784 21.11 -15.90 -5.79
N LEU A 785 19.87 -16.40 -5.95
CA LEU A 785 18.66 -15.58 -5.94
C LEU A 785 18.21 -15.13 -4.53
N VAL A 786 18.67 -15.82 -3.49
CA VAL A 786 18.27 -15.66 -2.08
C VAL A 786 19.50 -15.78 -1.20
N GLY A 787 19.39 -15.37 0.06
CA GLY A 787 20.51 -15.25 0.98
C GLY A 787 21.02 -13.82 1.11
N THR A 788 22.23 -13.65 1.65
CA THR A 788 22.80 -12.32 1.94
C THR A 788 23.87 -11.95 0.94
N SER A 789 23.77 -10.76 0.35
CA SER A 789 24.83 -10.23 -0.52
C SER A 789 26.07 -9.85 0.30
N GLU A 790 27.25 -10.03 -0.29
CA GLU A 790 28.47 -9.46 0.25
C GLU A 790 28.57 -7.96 -0.07
N CYS A 791 29.24 -7.19 0.80
CA CYS A 791 29.53 -5.78 0.60
C CYS A 791 31.03 -5.57 0.37
N PRO A 792 31.47 -5.44 -0.89
CA PRO A 792 32.85 -5.07 -1.20
C PRO A 792 33.18 -3.68 -0.64
N ALA A 793 34.45 -3.43 -0.31
CA ALA A 793 34.89 -2.17 0.29
C ALA A 793 34.68 -0.92 -0.60
N CYS A 794 34.50 -1.10 -1.90
CA CYS A 794 34.23 -0.02 -2.85
C CYS A 794 32.76 0.46 -2.87
N TYR A 795 31.85 -0.23 -2.15
CA TYR A 795 30.45 0.16 -2.01
C TYR A 795 30.17 0.72 -0.62
N ASP A 796 29.24 1.68 -0.52
CA ASP A 796 28.74 2.07 0.80
C ASP A 796 27.89 0.94 1.38
N TYR A 797 28.08 0.68 2.67
CA TYR A 797 27.29 -0.30 3.39
C TYR A 797 25.85 0.19 3.60
N LYS A 798 24.88 -0.59 3.15
CA LYS A 798 23.46 -0.38 3.44
C LYS A 798 22.76 -1.72 3.56
N PHE A 799 22.37 -2.06 4.77
CA PHE A 799 21.70 -3.31 5.06
C PHE A 799 20.18 -3.20 4.92
N VAL A 800 19.61 -4.09 4.11
CA VAL A 800 18.18 -4.33 3.95
C VAL A 800 17.96 -5.82 4.20
N PRO A 801 17.41 -6.21 5.38
CA PRO A 801 17.26 -7.61 5.73
C PRO A 801 16.16 -8.30 4.94
N ALA A 802 16.37 -9.59 4.65
CA ALA A 802 15.34 -10.52 4.23
C ALA A 802 14.27 -10.68 5.31
N TRP A 803 13.04 -10.93 4.89
CA TRP A 803 11.89 -11.17 5.76
C TRP A 803 11.59 -12.67 5.94
N LEU A 804 12.10 -13.51 5.03
CA LEU A 804 12.00 -14.97 5.04
C LEU A 804 13.41 -15.56 5.02
N SER A 805 13.64 -16.62 5.80
CA SER A 805 14.89 -17.37 5.71
C SER A 805 14.93 -18.22 4.42
N GLU A 806 16.13 -18.63 4.02
CA GLU A 806 16.33 -19.49 2.86
C GLU A 806 15.60 -20.84 3.04
N ASP A 807 15.72 -21.45 4.21
CA ASP A 807 15.10 -22.74 4.54
C ASP A 807 13.56 -22.66 4.48
N GLU A 808 12.96 -21.66 5.13
CA GLU A 808 11.52 -21.42 5.07
C GLU A 808 11.06 -21.19 3.62
N LEU A 809 11.90 -20.55 2.80
CA LEU A 809 11.59 -20.31 1.41
C LEU A 809 11.53 -21.63 0.61
N PHE A 810 12.49 -22.53 0.81
CA PHE A 810 12.47 -23.82 0.14
C PHE A 810 11.34 -24.73 0.65
N GLU A 811 11.11 -24.80 1.97
CA GLU A 811 10.06 -25.63 2.59
C GLU A 811 8.66 -25.26 2.10
N THR A 812 8.38 -23.97 1.96
CA THR A 812 7.05 -23.48 1.56
C THR A 812 6.90 -23.28 0.04
N ALA A 813 7.94 -23.57 -0.76
CA ALA A 813 7.94 -23.35 -2.21
C ALA A 813 6.85 -24.17 -2.96
N ALA A 814 6.66 -25.44 -2.61
CA ALA A 814 5.66 -26.30 -3.25
C ALA A 814 4.23 -25.77 -3.03
N ALA A 815 3.85 -25.55 -1.77
CA ALA A 815 2.52 -25.02 -1.42
C ALA A 815 2.25 -23.65 -2.06
N ARG A 816 3.28 -22.79 -2.18
CA ARG A 816 3.16 -21.50 -2.88
C ARG A 816 2.95 -21.66 -4.38
N ARG A 817 3.64 -22.59 -5.03
CA ARG A 817 3.41 -22.89 -6.46
C ARG A 817 1.98 -23.36 -6.69
N ASP A 818 1.46 -24.25 -5.85
CA ASP A 818 0.06 -24.72 -5.95
C ASP A 818 -0.93 -23.56 -5.78
N ALA A 819 -0.69 -22.69 -4.80
CA ALA A 819 -1.49 -21.48 -4.57
C ALA A 819 -1.44 -20.50 -5.75
N LEU A 820 -0.29 -20.35 -6.41
CA LEU A 820 -0.14 -19.51 -7.60
C LEU A 820 -0.83 -20.13 -8.83
N LEU A 821 -0.70 -21.45 -9.03
CA LEU A 821 -1.34 -22.16 -10.13
C LEU A 821 -2.88 -22.11 -10.04
N SER A 822 -3.46 -22.22 -8.84
CA SER A 822 -4.91 -22.07 -8.66
C SER A 822 -5.46 -20.68 -9.03
N LYS A 823 -4.61 -19.65 -9.05
CA LYS A 823 -4.99 -18.30 -9.53
C LYS A 823 -4.86 -18.16 -11.05
N PHE A 824 -4.07 -19.03 -11.68
CA PHE A 824 -3.76 -19.02 -13.10
C PHE A 824 -4.97 -19.44 -13.98
N GLU A 825 -5.98 -20.09 -13.39
CA GLU A 825 -7.24 -20.49 -14.06
C GLU A 825 -8.15 -19.31 -14.49
N ARG A 826 -7.80 -18.07 -14.13
CA ARG A 826 -8.62 -16.87 -14.37
C ARG A 826 -8.15 -15.99 -15.53
N VAL A 827 -7.11 -16.42 -16.27
CA VAL A 827 -6.50 -15.63 -17.35
C VAL A 827 -7.22 -15.88 -18.68
N ASP A 828 -7.53 -14.83 -19.42
CA ASP A 828 -8.18 -14.89 -20.74
C ASP A 828 -7.32 -15.70 -21.75
N PRO A 829 -7.89 -16.67 -22.49
CA PRO A 829 -7.16 -17.44 -23.50
C PRO A 829 -6.39 -16.59 -24.52
N GLU A 830 -6.88 -15.42 -24.89
CA GLU A 830 -6.21 -14.53 -25.85
C GLU A 830 -4.98 -13.84 -25.20
N GLU A 831 -5.07 -13.42 -23.94
CA GLU A 831 -3.92 -12.92 -23.16
C GLU A 831 -2.87 -14.02 -22.94
N ALA A 832 -3.31 -15.24 -22.64
CA ALA A 832 -2.42 -16.39 -22.48
C ALA A 832 -1.68 -16.73 -23.79
N LYS A 833 -2.37 -16.64 -24.93
CA LYS A 833 -1.76 -16.80 -26.26
C LYS A 833 -0.77 -15.69 -26.58
N ILE A 834 -1.09 -14.43 -26.27
CA ILE A 834 -0.17 -13.29 -26.44
C ILE A 834 1.08 -13.43 -25.55
N LEU A 835 0.92 -13.90 -24.31
CA LEU A 835 2.04 -14.18 -23.39
C LEU A 835 2.88 -15.36 -23.84
N LYS A 836 2.25 -16.43 -24.35
CA LYS A 836 2.95 -17.57 -24.94
C LYS A 836 3.70 -17.14 -26.19
N ASP A 837 3.04 -16.47 -27.12
CA ASP A 837 3.67 -15.94 -28.32
C ASP A 837 4.80 -14.98 -27.95
N ALA A 838 4.66 -14.15 -26.92
CA ALA A 838 5.75 -13.31 -26.43
C ALA A 838 6.92 -14.13 -25.84
N THR A 839 6.64 -15.20 -25.09
CA THR A 839 7.62 -16.13 -24.51
C THR A 839 8.33 -16.94 -25.60
N ASP A 840 7.61 -17.45 -26.60
CA ASP A 840 8.13 -18.18 -27.75
C ASP A 840 8.90 -17.25 -28.70
N ASN A 841 8.38 -16.04 -28.92
CA ASN A 841 9.10 -14.99 -29.65
C ASN A 841 10.36 -14.50 -28.90
N GLU A 842 10.40 -14.60 -27.58
CA GLU A 842 11.59 -14.33 -26.77
C GLU A 842 12.75 -15.27 -27.17
N VAL A 843 12.41 -16.48 -27.66
CA VAL A 843 13.32 -17.46 -28.23
C VAL A 843 13.75 -17.09 -29.67
N ALA A 844 12.96 -16.32 -30.44
CA ALA A 844 13.08 -16.30 -31.90
C ALA A 844 13.40 -14.97 -32.63
N LEU A 845 13.43 -13.77 -32.02
CA LEU A 845 13.93 -12.44 -32.53
C LEU A 845 12.94 -11.28 -32.24
N GLY A 846 13.51 -10.09 -32.01
CA GLY A 846 12.80 -8.90 -31.51
C GLY A 846 12.38 -7.86 -32.55
N ALA A 847 11.24 -7.20 -32.31
CA ALA A 847 10.96 -5.79 -32.60
C ALA A 847 9.61 -5.31 -31.97
N ASP A 848 9.69 -4.16 -31.31
CA ASP A 848 8.81 -2.99 -31.11
C ASP A 848 7.32 -3.02 -30.72
N GLN A 849 6.61 -4.15 -30.66
CA GLN A 849 5.30 -4.21 -29.95
C GLN A 849 5.08 -5.58 -29.29
N LYS A 850 6.07 -6.06 -28.53
CA LYS A 850 5.92 -7.34 -27.80
C LYS A 850 5.68 -7.10 -26.31
N PRO A 851 4.67 -7.74 -25.70
CA PRO A 851 4.55 -7.85 -24.25
C PRO A 851 5.85 -8.41 -23.68
N ARG A 852 6.29 -7.89 -22.54
CA ARG A 852 7.47 -8.41 -21.83
C ARG A 852 6.98 -9.24 -20.65
N PRO A 853 7.27 -10.54 -20.59
CA PRO A 853 6.97 -11.32 -19.39
C PRO A 853 7.85 -10.77 -18.25
N ILE A 854 7.20 -10.36 -17.15
CA ILE A 854 7.86 -9.91 -15.92
C ILE A 854 7.38 -10.82 -14.80
N ASP A 855 8.30 -11.53 -14.16
CA ASP A 855 7.97 -12.41 -13.06
C ASP A 855 7.62 -11.60 -11.80
N ASN A 856 6.46 -11.89 -11.21
CA ASN A 856 6.02 -11.27 -9.97
C ASN A 856 6.77 -11.87 -8.76
N CYS A 857 8.05 -11.52 -8.62
CA CYS A 857 8.94 -11.98 -7.56
C CYS A 857 8.53 -11.51 -6.15
N LEU A 858 7.53 -10.62 -6.05
CA LEU A 858 6.89 -10.23 -4.79
C LEU A 858 5.82 -11.25 -4.38
N GLU A 859 4.96 -11.65 -5.32
CA GLU A 859 3.91 -12.64 -5.04
C GLU A 859 4.47 -14.05 -4.84
N SER A 860 5.54 -14.41 -5.56
CA SER A 860 6.29 -15.64 -5.28
C SER A 860 7.14 -15.56 -4.01
N GLN A 861 7.20 -14.39 -3.36
CA GLN A 861 8.00 -14.10 -2.17
C GLN A 861 9.52 -14.33 -2.35
N LEU A 862 10.00 -14.51 -3.58
CA LEU A 862 11.42 -14.68 -3.88
C LEU A 862 12.25 -13.50 -3.33
N ASN A 863 11.75 -12.28 -3.52
CA ASN A 863 12.42 -11.07 -3.03
C ASN A 863 12.46 -10.97 -1.51
N ALA A 864 11.57 -11.67 -0.79
CA ALA A 864 11.56 -11.67 0.67
C ALA A 864 12.68 -12.53 1.27
N GLY A 865 13.28 -13.44 0.49
CA GLY A 865 14.41 -14.27 0.88
C GLY A 865 15.79 -13.67 0.61
N TYR A 866 15.88 -12.44 0.10
CA TYR A 866 17.16 -11.79 -0.26
C TYR A 866 17.48 -10.62 0.67
N SER A 867 18.66 -10.65 1.28
CA SER A 867 19.22 -9.54 2.06
C SER A 867 20.24 -8.77 1.23
N ALA A 868 20.04 -7.47 1.06
CA ALA A 868 21.01 -6.60 0.40
C ALA A 868 21.89 -5.91 1.45
N SER A 869 23.20 -5.89 1.24
CA SER A 869 24.18 -5.23 2.12
C SER A 869 24.87 -4.03 1.48
N ILE A 870 24.65 -3.81 0.17
CA ILE A 870 25.28 -2.74 -0.60
C ILE A 870 24.30 -1.61 -0.94
N HIS A 871 24.79 -0.38 -0.90
CA HIS A 871 24.13 0.75 -1.54
C HIS A 871 24.62 0.88 -2.99
N LEU A 872 23.75 0.59 -3.96
CA LEU A 872 24.06 0.85 -5.37
C LEU A 872 24.02 2.36 -5.65
N ARG A 873 25.17 2.94 -6.01
CA ARG A 873 25.25 4.26 -6.63
C ARG A 873 25.23 4.09 -8.14
N LEU A 874 24.15 4.53 -8.78
CA LEU A 874 24.00 4.49 -10.24
C LEU A 874 24.60 5.76 -10.86
N GLN A 875 25.24 5.63 -12.02
CA GLN A 875 25.74 6.78 -12.77
C GLN A 875 24.62 7.30 -13.68
N ASP A 876 23.75 8.12 -13.10
CA ASP A 876 22.56 8.65 -13.74
C ASP A 876 22.87 9.81 -14.72
N SER A 877 21.84 10.55 -15.12
CA SER A 877 21.96 11.68 -16.03
C SER A 877 22.94 12.74 -15.56
N ASP A 878 23.07 12.96 -14.25
CA ASP A 878 23.95 13.98 -13.70
C ASP A 878 25.41 13.58 -13.88
N TYR A 879 25.73 12.29 -13.78
CA TYR A 879 27.06 11.77 -14.10
C TYR A 879 27.43 12.01 -15.57
N ILE A 880 26.49 11.78 -16.50
CA ILE A 880 26.72 11.97 -17.94
C ILE A 880 26.85 13.45 -18.30
N ALA A 881 25.97 14.29 -17.73
CA ALA A 881 26.05 15.73 -17.86
C ALA A 881 27.39 16.27 -17.34
N SER A 882 27.84 15.80 -16.17
CA SER A 882 29.14 16.16 -15.59
C SER A 882 30.30 15.79 -16.51
N MET A 883 30.22 14.63 -17.15
CA MET A 883 31.25 14.16 -18.09
C MET A 883 31.37 15.10 -19.30
N ALA A 884 30.23 15.48 -19.90
CA ALA A 884 30.20 16.40 -21.02
C ALA A 884 30.60 17.83 -20.63
N LEU A 885 30.13 18.33 -19.48
CA LEU A 885 30.51 19.63 -18.95
C LEU A 885 32.00 19.71 -18.61
N HIS A 886 32.60 18.64 -18.10
CA HIS A 886 34.04 18.59 -17.85
C HIS A 886 34.83 18.77 -19.14
N VAL A 887 34.42 18.08 -20.22
CA VAL A 887 35.01 18.27 -21.55
C VAL A 887 34.89 19.72 -22.01
N ALA A 888 33.69 20.30 -21.91
CA ALA A 888 33.44 21.68 -22.32
C ALA A 888 34.29 22.70 -21.55
N LYS A 889 34.39 22.54 -20.22
CA LYS A 889 35.20 23.39 -19.33
C LYS A 889 36.69 23.31 -19.66
N GLU A 890 37.22 22.12 -19.92
CA GLU A 890 38.64 21.97 -20.26
C GLU A 890 38.97 22.54 -21.64
N ILE A 891 38.06 22.38 -22.63
CA ILE A 891 38.21 23.01 -23.96
C ILE A 891 38.22 24.53 -23.83
N GLN A 892 37.27 25.11 -23.08
CA GLN A 892 37.20 26.55 -22.84
C GLN A 892 38.44 27.06 -22.08
N GLY A 893 38.96 26.26 -21.14
CA GLY A 893 40.19 26.55 -20.40
C GLY A 893 41.47 26.43 -21.22
N GLY A 894 41.39 26.01 -22.49
CA GLY A 894 42.55 25.88 -23.39
C GLY A 894 43.49 24.72 -23.06
N ARG A 895 43.11 23.82 -22.15
CA ARG A 895 43.92 22.68 -21.69
C ARG A 895 43.64 21.42 -22.51
N VAL A 896 43.51 21.57 -23.83
CA VAL A 896 43.10 20.49 -24.74
C VAL A 896 43.97 20.47 -26.00
N HIS A 897 44.31 19.28 -26.46
CA HIS A 897 45.04 19.08 -27.69
C HIS A 897 44.24 19.62 -28.89
N PRO A 898 44.85 20.29 -29.89
CA PRO A 898 44.12 20.90 -31.00
C PRO A 898 43.20 19.94 -31.77
N ALA A 899 43.62 18.68 -31.92
CA ALA A 899 42.83 17.63 -32.59
C ALA A 899 41.69 17.03 -31.73
N ALA A 900 41.59 17.41 -30.45
CA ALA A 900 40.60 16.90 -29.49
C ALA A 900 39.54 17.96 -29.10
N LYS A 901 39.35 19.00 -29.93
CA LYS A 901 38.35 20.05 -29.68
C LYS A 901 36.91 19.66 -30.02
N LEU A 902 36.72 18.70 -30.93
CA LEU A 902 35.41 18.20 -31.34
C LEU A 902 35.17 16.84 -30.71
N TRP A 903 33.98 16.66 -30.12
CA TRP A 903 33.60 15.43 -29.42
C TRP A 903 32.30 14.87 -29.97
N LYS A 904 32.17 13.54 -29.89
CA LYS A 904 30.97 12.80 -30.25
C LYS A 904 30.63 11.84 -29.13
N GLY A 905 29.36 11.47 -29.04
CA GLY A 905 28.87 10.51 -28.07
C GLY A 905 28.05 9.38 -28.69
N LYS A 906 27.92 8.30 -27.93
CA LYS A 906 27.12 7.12 -28.25
C LYS A 906 26.64 6.50 -26.94
N CYS A 907 25.49 5.83 -26.95
CA CYS A 907 25.09 4.94 -25.86
C CYS A 907 25.20 3.49 -26.36
N LEU A 908 26.02 2.69 -25.69
CA LEU A 908 26.14 1.26 -25.97
C LEU A 908 25.15 0.49 -25.08
N ASP A 909 24.37 -0.40 -25.68
CA ASP A 909 23.30 -1.18 -25.02
C ASP A 909 23.69 -2.66 -24.95
N LEU A 910 23.75 -3.22 -23.74
CA LEU A 910 23.92 -4.67 -23.55
C LEU A 910 22.61 -5.40 -23.83
N SER A 911 22.64 -6.31 -24.80
CA SER A 911 21.46 -7.05 -25.22
C SER A 911 21.07 -8.10 -24.18
N LYS A 912 19.80 -8.07 -23.73
CA LYS A 912 19.25 -9.02 -22.74
C LYS A 912 20.13 -9.14 -21.47
N ALA A 913 20.65 -8.01 -20.99
CA ALA A 913 21.52 -7.83 -19.83
C ALA A 913 21.48 -8.94 -18.75
N TYR A 914 20.45 -8.96 -17.90
CA TYR A 914 20.35 -9.94 -16.80
C TYR A 914 20.39 -11.40 -17.30
N LYS A 915 19.81 -11.67 -18.47
CA LYS A 915 19.73 -13.03 -19.04
C LYS A 915 21.10 -13.58 -19.50
N GLN A 916 22.13 -12.75 -19.55
CA GLN A 916 23.50 -13.19 -19.82
C GLN A 916 24.20 -13.77 -18.59
N LEU A 917 23.56 -13.76 -17.41
CA LEU A 917 24.09 -14.36 -16.17
C LEU A 917 23.24 -15.56 -15.76
N ALA A 918 23.90 -16.60 -15.27
CA ALA A 918 23.27 -17.85 -14.84
C ALA A 918 22.75 -17.77 -13.39
N VAL A 919 21.67 -18.50 -13.12
CA VAL A 919 21.14 -18.73 -11.77
C VAL A 919 21.85 -19.93 -11.15
N HIS A 920 22.18 -19.85 -9.87
CA HIS A 920 22.77 -20.97 -9.11
C HIS A 920 21.89 -22.24 -9.21
N PRO A 921 22.46 -23.42 -9.51
CA PRO A 921 21.69 -24.67 -9.75
C PRO A 921 20.65 -24.98 -8.67
N ASP A 922 21.02 -24.86 -7.39
CA ASP A 922 20.12 -25.15 -6.26
C ASP A 922 18.92 -24.20 -6.18
N HIS A 923 19.07 -22.97 -6.71
CA HIS A 923 18.04 -21.94 -6.65
C HIS A 923 17.15 -21.95 -7.91
N ARG A 924 17.44 -22.80 -8.90
CA ARG A 924 16.61 -22.93 -10.12
C ARG A 924 15.19 -23.37 -9.81
N SER A 925 14.99 -24.16 -8.76
CA SER A 925 13.67 -24.57 -8.28
C SER A 925 12.81 -23.41 -7.74
N LEU A 926 13.43 -22.26 -7.45
CA LEU A 926 12.77 -21.01 -7.08
C LEU A 926 12.46 -20.12 -8.29
N ALA A 927 13.08 -20.39 -9.44
CA ALA A 927 12.94 -19.64 -10.69
C ALA A 927 12.02 -20.36 -11.69
N VAL A 928 10.80 -20.67 -11.26
CA VAL A 928 9.77 -21.36 -12.06
C VAL A 928 8.83 -20.35 -12.69
N ILE A 929 8.64 -20.45 -14.01
CA ILE A 929 7.70 -19.64 -14.79
C ILE A 929 6.57 -20.56 -15.26
N ALA A 930 5.32 -20.21 -14.94
CA ALA A 930 4.15 -20.94 -15.40
C ALA A 930 3.52 -20.22 -16.60
N VAL A 931 3.18 -20.97 -17.66
CA VAL A 931 2.52 -20.46 -18.87
C VAL A 931 1.39 -21.41 -19.26
N ARG A 932 0.20 -20.86 -19.56
CA ARG A 932 -0.95 -21.63 -20.05
C ARG A 932 -0.84 -21.70 -21.56
N GLU A 933 -0.80 -22.90 -22.11
CA GLU A 933 -0.81 -23.12 -23.55
C GLU A 933 -2.21 -22.89 -24.13
N SER A 934 -2.27 -22.55 -25.43
CA SER A 934 -3.51 -22.35 -26.19
C SER A 934 -4.47 -23.55 -26.18
N GLU A 935 -3.98 -24.74 -25.84
CA GLU A 935 -4.75 -25.98 -25.72
C GLU A 935 -5.32 -26.18 -24.30
N GLY A 936 -5.14 -25.21 -23.39
CA GLY A 936 -5.60 -25.29 -22.00
C GLY A 936 -4.65 -26.02 -21.05
N ARG A 937 -3.48 -26.48 -21.53
CA ARG A 937 -2.46 -27.19 -20.73
C ARG A 937 -1.54 -26.20 -20.02
N ASP A 938 -1.22 -26.44 -18.75
CA ASP A 938 -0.24 -25.65 -18.00
C ASP A 938 1.19 -26.18 -18.25
N ALA A 939 2.08 -25.32 -18.72
CA ALA A 939 3.50 -25.60 -18.92
C ALA A 939 4.34 -24.86 -17.87
N LEU A 940 5.27 -25.58 -17.24
CA LEU A 940 6.21 -25.03 -16.25
C LEU A 940 7.62 -24.99 -16.83
N TYR A 941 8.21 -23.80 -16.86
CA TYR A 941 9.55 -23.55 -17.35
C TYR A 941 10.50 -23.20 -16.20
N LEU A 942 11.72 -23.75 -16.22
CA LEU A 942 12.77 -23.37 -15.29
C LEU A 942 13.70 -22.35 -15.95
N SER A 943 13.90 -21.21 -15.30
CA SER A 943 14.85 -20.20 -15.77
C SER A 943 16.28 -20.60 -15.40
N ASN A 944 17.13 -20.79 -16.40
CA ASN A 944 18.58 -21.00 -16.19
C ASN A 944 19.35 -19.68 -16.06
N SER A 945 18.71 -18.57 -16.41
CA SER A 945 19.30 -17.23 -16.40
C SER A 945 18.52 -16.30 -15.48
N LEU A 946 19.14 -15.21 -15.03
CA LEU A 946 18.50 -14.30 -14.10
C LEU A 946 17.14 -13.80 -14.62
N MET A 947 16.16 -13.84 -13.73
CA MET A 947 14.78 -13.43 -14.03
C MET A 947 14.55 -11.95 -13.76
N PHE A 948 13.76 -11.32 -14.62
CA PHE A 948 13.33 -9.94 -14.42
C PHE A 948 12.38 -9.87 -13.22
N GLY A 949 12.58 -8.90 -12.32
CA GLY A 949 11.80 -8.74 -11.09
C GLY A 949 12.50 -9.25 -9.82
N SER A 950 13.56 -10.05 -9.96
CA SER A 950 14.39 -10.49 -8.83
C SER A 950 15.30 -9.37 -8.33
N THR A 951 15.31 -9.16 -7.01
CA THR A 951 16.19 -8.18 -6.35
C THR A 951 17.65 -8.59 -6.49
N ALA A 952 17.97 -9.88 -6.32
CA ALA A 952 19.32 -10.41 -6.48
C ALA A 952 19.90 -10.14 -7.87
N ALA A 953 19.07 -10.24 -8.92
CA ALA A 953 19.50 -9.99 -10.29
C ALA A 953 19.99 -8.55 -10.50
N VAL A 954 19.30 -7.58 -9.89
CA VAL A 954 19.66 -6.15 -9.95
C VAL A 954 21.03 -5.91 -9.31
N TYR A 955 21.27 -6.44 -8.11
CA TYR A 955 22.52 -6.24 -7.40
C TYR A 955 23.69 -6.96 -8.06
N ALA A 956 23.51 -8.21 -8.47
CA ALA A 956 24.57 -8.98 -9.12
C ALA A 956 24.97 -8.36 -10.47
N PHE A 957 24.00 -8.01 -11.31
CA PHE A 957 24.30 -7.46 -12.63
C PHE A 957 24.91 -6.06 -12.57
N ASN A 958 24.48 -5.17 -11.65
CA ASN A 958 25.11 -3.85 -11.53
C ASN A 958 26.57 -3.91 -11.10
N ARG A 959 26.97 -4.92 -10.31
CA ARG A 959 28.38 -5.15 -10.00
C ARG A 959 29.16 -5.61 -11.24
N VAL A 960 28.58 -6.52 -12.04
CA VAL A 960 29.20 -7.00 -13.29
C VAL A 960 29.29 -5.89 -14.35
N SER A 961 28.24 -5.09 -14.53
CA SER A 961 28.25 -3.97 -15.48
C SER A 961 29.25 -2.89 -15.07
N ARG A 962 29.43 -2.63 -13.76
CA ARG A 962 30.51 -1.78 -13.24
C ARG A 962 31.90 -2.34 -13.59
N ALA A 963 32.11 -3.65 -13.53
CA ALA A 963 33.38 -4.26 -13.91
C ALA A 963 33.69 -4.09 -15.42
N LEU A 964 32.67 -4.21 -16.28
CA LEU A 964 32.80 -3.92 -17.71
C LEU A 964 33.12 -2.44 -17.96
N TRP A 965 32.41 -1.54 -17.30
CA TRP A 965 32.64 -0.09 -17.37
C TRP A 965 34.06 0.28 -16.95
N TYR A 966 34.60 -0.38 -15.92
CA TYR A 966 35.97 -0.17 -15.47
C TYR A 966 36.97 -0.52 -16.56
N LEU A 967 36.81 -1.66 -17.24
CA LEU A 967 37.68 -2.04 -18.36
C LEU A 967 37.53 -1.07 -19.55
N VAL A 968 36.32 -0.63 -19.88
CA VAL A 968 36.11 0.36 -20.95
C VAL A 968 36.87 1.66 -20.66
N ASN A 969 36.79 2.19 -19.44
CA ASN A 969 37.49 3.42 -19.09
C ASN A 969 39.01 3.22 -18.94
N ARG A 970 39.47 2.15 -18.27
CA ARG A 970 40.91 1.93 -18.00
C ARG A 970 41.66 1.37 -19.19
N LEU A 971 41.17 0.25 -19.73
CA LEU A 971 41.88 -0.53 -20.73
C LEU A 971 41.78 0.15 -22.10
N LEU A 972 40.57 0.57 -22.50
CA LEU A 972 40.36 1.26 -23.78
C LEU A 972 40.60 2.77 -23.70
N CYS A 973 40.83 3.32 -22.50
CA CYS A 973 40.94 4.76 -22.31
C CYS A 973 39.75 5.49 -22.97
N LEU A 974 38.53 4.97 -22.76
CA LEU A 974 37.30 5.48 -23.35
C LEU A 974 36.39 6.02 -22.24
N PRO A 975 36.24 7.35 -22.12
CA PRO A 975 35.36 7.96 -21.14
C PRO A 975 33.94 7.42 -21.26
N SER A 976 33.48 6.78 -20.19
CA SER A 976 32.19 6.12 -20.17
C SER A 976 31.51 6.28 -18.82
N GLY A 977 30.18 6.31 -18.82
CA GLY A 977 29.34 6.05 -17.66
C GLY A 977 28.65 4.68 -17.75
N VAL A 978 28.01 4.22 -16.67
CA VAL A 978 27.23 2.98 -16.63
C VAL A 978 25.93 3.12 -15.83
N PHE A 979 24.82 2.83 -16.49
CA PHE A 979 23.49 2.79 -15.89
C PHE A 979 22.82 1.47 -16.28
N TYR A 980 22.93 0.47 -15.40
CA TYR A 980 22.52 -0.91 -15.69
C TYR A 980 23.17 -1.45 -16.97
N ASP A 981 22.42 -1.54 -18.06
CA ASP A 981 22.79 -2.08 -19.37
C ASP A 981 23.21 -1.00 -20.39
N ASP A 982 22.98 0.28 -20.06
CA ASP A 982 23.36 1.43 -20.87
C ASP A 982 24.77 1.94 -20.49
N PHE A 983 25.65 2.00 -21.49
CA PHE A 983 27.02 2.53 -21.39
C PHE A 983 27.15 3.77 -22.28
N PRO A 984 26.83 4.96 -21.77
CA PRO A 984 27.18 6.22 -22.44
C PRO A 984 28.68 6.36 -22.61
N LEU A 985 29.11 6.65 -23.82
CA LEU A 985 30.51 6.81 -24.25
C LEU A 985 30.68 8.21 -24.84
N LEU A 986 31.77 8.88 -24.48
CA LEU A 986 32.20 10.14 -25.10
C LEU A 986 33.62 9.99 -25.64
N CYS A 987 33.89 10.53 -26.83
CA CYS A 987 35.22 10.52 -27.40
C CYS A 987 35.49 11.71 -28.34
N PRO A 988 36.76 12.07 -28.57
CA PRO A 988 37.13 13.00 -29.63
C PRO A 988 36.74 12.47 -31.01
N ALA A 989 36.19 13.33 -31.86
CA ALA A 989 35.67 13.00 -33.19
C ALA A 989 36.69 12.26 -34.07
N GLY A 990 37.98 12.61 -33.98
CA GLY A 990 39.06 11.98 -34.74
C GLY A 990 39.35 10.52 -34.34
N SER A 991 38.82 10.03 -33.21
CA SER A 991 39.00 8.65 -32.74
C SER A 991 37.70 7.85 -32.65
N ALA A 992 36.58 8.41 -33.12
CA ALA A 992 35.25 7.85 -32.89
C ALA A 992 35.04 6.47 -33.50
N ASN A 993 35.48 6.26 -34.75
CA ASN A 993 35.35 4.95 -35.41
C ASN A 993 36.15 3.87 -34.66
N ASN A 994 37.40 4.19 -34.28
CA ASN A 994 38.23 3.29 -33.52
C ASN A 994 37.68 3.01 -32.12
N ALA A 995 37.08 4.02 -31.46
CA ALA A 995 36.41 3.84 -30.17
C ALA A 995 35.25 2.85 -30.28
N ASP A 996 34.42 2.96 -31.32
CA ASP A 996 33.26 2.08 -31.53
C ASP A 996 33.69 0.63 -31.81
N GLU A 997 34.65 0.46 -32.72
CA GLU A 997 35.24 -0.84 -33.05
C GLU A 997 35.89 -1.49 -31.82
N SER A 998 36.64 -0.71 -31.03
CA SER A 998 37.34 -1.23 -29.84
C SER A 998 36.37 -1.59 -28.72
N ALA A 999 35.36 -0.77 -28.44
CA ALA A 999 34.34 -1.08 -27.44
C ALA A 999 33.57 -2.36 -27.83
N SER A 1000 33.16 -2.46 -29.09
CA SER A 1000 32.50 -3.66 -29.62
C SER A 1000 33.40 -4.90 -29.57
N ALA A 1001 34.67 -4.76 -29.97
CA ALA A 1001 35.63 -5.86 -29.95
C ALA A 1001 35.92 -6.35 -28.52
N LEU A 1002 36.02 -5.46 -27.54
CA LEU A 1002 36.21 -5.84 -26.14
C LEU A 1002 35.04 -6.71 -25.65
N LEU A 1003 33.79 -6.29 -25.89
CA LEU A 1003 32.61 -7.05 -25.48
C LEU A 1003 32.52 -8.39 -26.22
N ASP A 1004 32.78 -8.41 -27.53
CA ASP A 1004 32.79 -9.63 -28.35
C ASP A 1004 33.82 -10.65 -27.86
N LEU A 1005 35.05 -10.20 -27.57
CA LEU A 1005 36.12 -11.08 -27.09
C LEU A 1005 35.85 -11.65 -25.70
N LEU A 1006 35.14 -10.90 -24.86
CA LEU A 1006 34.72 -11.34 -23.53
C LEU A 1006 33.40 -12.14 -23.54
N GLY A 1007 32.70 -12.19 -24.68
CA GLY A 1007 31.44 -12.91 -24.87
C GLY A 1007 30.20 -12.20 -24.31
N TRP A 1008 30.18 -10.87 -24.30
CA TRP A 1008 29.02 -10.06 -23.93
C TRP A 1008 28.23 -9.65 -25.16
N ALA A 1009 26.94 -10.01 -25.19
CA ALA A 1009 26.07 -9.63 -26.28
C ALA A 1009 25.66 -8.15 -26.15
N HIS A 1010 25.82 -7.39 -27.22
CA HIS A 1010 25.47 -5.97 -27.29
C HIS A 1010 24.83 -5.60 -28.63
N ALA A 1011 24.11 -4.47 -28.66
CA ALA A 1011 23.46 -3.97 -29.86
C ALA A 1011 24.50 -3.41 -30.86
N LYS A 1012 24.62 -4.05 -32.03
CA LYS A 1012 25.54 -3.63 -33.11
C LYS A 1012 24.86 -2.85 -34.23
N THR A 1013 23.57 -3.11 -34.49
CA THR A 1013 22.80 -2.52 -35.59
C THR A 1013 21.38 -2.16 -35.12
N GLY A 1014 20.68 -1.31 -35.88
CA GLY A 1014 19.31 -0.86 -35.57
C GLY A 1014 19.24 0.36 -34.65
N ALA A 1015 18.03 0.66 -34.13
CA ALA A 1015 17.77 1.87 -33.34
C ALA A 1015 18.62 1.98 -32.06
N LYS A 1016 19.08 0.85 -31.52
CA LYS A 1016 19.93 0.75 -30.32
C LYS A 1016 21.42 0.65 -30.61
N GLY A 1017 21.82 0.51 -31.88
CA GLY A 1017 23.21 0.36 -32.33
C GLY A 1017 23.71 1.57 -33.13
N ARG A 1018 23.28 2.79 -32.80
CA ARG A 1018 23.65 4.00 -33.56
C ARG A 1018 25.15 4.31 -33.42
N PRO A 1019 25.83 4.81 -34.47
CA PRO A 1019 27.24 5.21 -34.39
C PRO A 1019 27.43 6.47 -33.53
N PHE A 1020 28.67 6.83 -33.24
CA PHE A 1020 29.00 8.09 -32.58
C PHE A 1020 28.49 9.30 -33.36
N ALA A 1021 27.78 10.19 -32.67
CA ALA A 1021 27.18 11.39 -33.23
C ALA A 1021 27.38 12.59 -32.30
N GLU A 1022 27.23 13.79 -32.85
CA GLU A 1022 27.26 15.04 -32.07
C GLU A 1022 26.01 15.16 -31.19
N GLN A 1023 24.87 14.65 -31.68
CA GLN A 1023 23.65 14.49 -30.91
C GLN A 1023 23.29 13.01 -30.78
N PHE A 1024 23.07 12.53 -29.56
CA PHE A 1024 22.72 11.13 -29.31
C PHE A 1024 21.74 10.96 -28.15
N GLU A 1025 21.01 9.84 -28.17
CA GLU A 1025 20.06 9.50 -27.12
C GLU A 1025 20.73 8.71 -26.00
N VAL A 1026 20.46 9.09 -24.76
CA VAL A 1026 21.04 8.48 -23.55
C VAL A 1026 20.04 8.58 -22.40
N LEU A 1027 19.85 7.53 -21.58
CA LEU A 1027 19.01 7.52 -20.37
C LEU A 1027 17.63 8.21 -20.46
N GLY A 1028 16.95 8.14 -21.61
CA GLY A 1028 15.63 8.79 -21.78
C GLY A 1028 15.66 10.26 -22.22
N MET A 1029 16.84 10.82 -22.51
CA MET A 1029 17.10 12.18 -23.00
C MET A 1029 17.98 12.20 -24.26
N SER A 1030 18.17 13.38 -24.84
CA SER A 1030 19.05 13.68 -25.97
C SER A 1030 20.15 14.62 -25.49
N LEU A 1031 21.41 14.26 -25.72
CA LEU A 1031 22.58 15.06 -25.39
C LEU A 1031 23.18 15.61 -26.69
N ASN A 1032 23.32 16.94 -26.78
CA ASN A 1032 23.94 17.63 -27.91
C ASN A 1032 25.32 18.19 -27.53
N LEU A 1033 26.34 17.79 -28.29
CA LEU A 1033 27.74 18.16 -28.14
C LEU A 1033 28.26 19.06 -29.29
N GLU A 1034 27.41 19.48 -30.23
CA GLU A 1034 27.80 20.29 -31.39
C GLU A 1034 28.57 21.56 -30.98
N ASN A 1035 28.09 22.24 -29.94
CA ASN A 1035 28.71 23.47 -29.41
C ASN A 1035 29.72 23.22 -28.27
N VAL A 1036 30.15 21.97 -28.02
CA VAL A 1036 31.10 21.65 -26.94
C VAL A 1036 32.44 22.36 -27.12
N SER A 1037 32.81 22.63 -28.38
CA SER A 1037 34.02 23.39 -28.71
C SER A 1037 33.96 24.86 -28.28
N GLN A 1038 32.76 25.40 -28.08
CA GLN A 1038 32.48 26.74 -27.58
C GLN A 1038 32.29 26.76 -26.06
N GLY A 1039 32.39 25.59 -25.40
CA GLY A 1039 32.14 25.43 -23.97
C GLY A 1039 30.66 25.21 -23.62
N GLU A 1040 29.80 24.94 -24.59
CA GLU A 1040 28.35 24.76 -24.39
C GLU A 1040 27.92 23.31 -24.64
N VAL A 1041 27.06 22.79 -23.78
CA VAL A 1041 26.50 21.43 -23.89
C VAL A 1041 25.01 21.52 -23.59
N SER A 1042 24.17 20.98 -24.47
CA SER A 1042 22.72 21.07 -24.32
C SER A 1042 22.09 19.70 -24.08
N LEU A 1043 21.23 19.62 -23.06
CA LEU A 1043 20.43 18.44 -22.73
C LEU A 1043 18.97 18.72 -23.08
N SER A 1044 18.32 17.83 -23.83
CA SER A 1044 16.92 18.00 -24.24
C SER A 1044 16.13 16.69 -24.18
N ASN A 1045 14.80 16.80 -24.16
CA ASN A 1045 13.94 15.61 -24.22
C ASN A 1045 14.11 14.89 -25.56
N LYS A 1046 13.92 13.57 -25.56
CA LYS A 1046 13.88 12.80 -26.81
C LYS A 1046 12.85 13.37 -27.77
N GLN A 1047 13.23 13.51 -29.05
CA GLN A 1047 12.39 14.13 -30.07
C GLN A 1047 11.00 13.47 -30.17
N GLY A 1048 10.93 12.14 -30.21
CA GLY A 1048 9.64 11.43 -30.24
C GLY A 1048 8.77 11.62 -28.99
N ARG A 1049 9.35 12.04 -27.85
CA ARG A 1049 8.56 12.43 -26.67
C ARG A 1049 8.01 13.84 -26.82
N ILE A 1050 8.81 14.76 -27.36
CA ILE A 1050 8.39 16.13 -27.66
C ILE A 1050 7.23 16.09 -28.66
N GLU A 1051 7.38 15.34 -29.74
CA GLU A 1051 6.34 15.11 -30.75
C GLU A 1051 5.05 14.57 -30.12
N ARG A 1052 5.12 13.50 -29.29
CA ARG A 1052 3.93 12.98 -28.58
C ARG A 1052 3.24 14.01 -27.69
N ILE A 1053 3.98 14.91 -27.05
CA ILE A 1053 3.40 15.98 -26.23
C ILE A 1053 2.75 17.03 -27.14
N ILE A 1054 3.42 17.42 -28.22
CA ILE A 1054 2.91 18.39 -29.20
C ILE A 1054 1.65 17.85 -29.89
N ASP A 1055 1.68 16.62 -30.40
CA ASP A 1055 0.55 15.99 -31.09
C ASP A 1055 -0.67 15.95 -30.17
N ARG A 1056 -0.47 15.59 -28.89
CA ARG A 1056 -1.56 15.61 -27.90
C ARG A 1056 -2.06 17.02 -27.60
N LEU A 1057 -1.17 18.00 -27.48
CA LEU A 1057 -1.57 19.40 -27.29
C LEU A 1057 -2.32 19.96 -28.50
N GLN A 1058 -1.91 19.60 -29.72
CA GLN A 1058 -2.57 19.98 -30.96
C GLN A 1058 -3.94 19.30 -31.10
N GLU A 1059 -4.05 18.01 -30.77
CA GLU A 1059 -5.34 17.31 -30.71
C GLU A 1059 -6.30 17.96 -29.72
N ILE A 1060 -5.80 18.35 -28.53
CA ILE A 1060 -6.59 19.06 -27.52
C ILE A 1060 -6.99 20.46 -28.02
N SER A 1061 -6.06 21.17 -28.68
CA SER A 1061 -6.31 22.49 -29.26
C SER A 1061 -7.37 22.46 -30.35
N LEU A 1062 -7.30 21.48 -31.26
CA LEU A 1062 -8.25 21.29 -32.36
C LEU A 1062 -9.65 20.95 -31.84
N LYS A 1063 -9.73 20.19 -30.75
CA LYS A 1063 -11.01 19.85 -30.10
C LYS A 1063 -11.59 21.03 -29.33
N GLY A 1064 -10.78 22.00 -28.89
CA GLY A 1064 -11.21 23.13 -28.08
C GLY A 1064 -11.68 22.76 -26.66
N GLU A 1065 -11.52 21.48 -26.28
CA GLU A 1065 -11.86 20.92 -24.98
C GLU A 1065 -10.81 19.86 -24.57
N ILE A 1066 -10.57 19.71 -23.28
CA ILE A 1066 -9.67 18.69 -22.72
C ILE A 1066 -10.42 17.81 -21.72
N LYS A 1067 -10.39 16.49 -21.92
CA LYS A 1067 -11.02 15.52 -21.02
C LYS A 1067 -10.07 15.18 -19.88
N ARG A 1068 -10.63 14.68 -18.77
CA ARG A 1068 -9.85 14.28 -17.58
C ARG A 1068 -8.76 13.24 -17.88
N HIS A 1069 -9.06 12.25 -18.71
CA HIS A 1069 -8.08 11.25 -19.14
C HIS A 1069 -6.92 11.89 -19.92
N ASP A 1070 -7.22 12.76 -20.88
CA ASP A 1070 -6.21 13.46 -21.68
C ASP A 1070 -5.35 14.38 -20.82
N ALA A 1071 -5.96 15.03 -19.81
CA ALA A 1071 -5.24 15.80 -18.80
C ALA A 1071 -4.31 14.92 -17.94
N GLN A 1072 -4.73 13.72 -17.53
CA GLN A 1072 -3.90 12.79 -16.75
C GLN A 1072 -2.73 12.22 -17.56
N VAL A 1073 -2.97 11.86 -18.83
CA VAL A 1073 -1.93 11.41 -19.74
C VAL A 1073 -0.92 12.53 -20.01
N LEU A 1074 -1.40 13.74 -20.32
CA LEU A 1074 -0.56 14.91 -20.54
C LEU A 1074 0.23 15.28 -19.28
N GLN A 1075 -0.39 15.22 -18.09
CA GLN A 1075 0.29 15.42 -16.81
C GLN A 1075 1.38 14.38 -16.58
N GLY A 1076 1.13 13.10 -16.88
CA GLY A 1076 2.14 12.04 -16.80
C GLY A 1076 3.32 12.30 -17.74
N LEU A 1077 3.05 12.66 -18.99
CA LEU A 1077 4.06 13.00 -20.00
C LEU A 1077 4.89 14.23 -19.57
N LEU A 1078 4.23 15.28 -19.08
CA LEU A 1078 4.90 16.50 -18.61
C LEU A 1078 5.71 16.26 -17.34
N GLN A 1079 5.21 15.44 -16.41
CA GLN A 1079 5.93 15.14 -15.17
C GLN A 1079 7.16 14.29 -15.44
N TYR A 1080 7.09 13.36 -16.39
CA TYR A 1080 8.24 12.60 -16.88
C TYR A 1080 9.23 13.51 -17.62
N ALA A 1081 8.74 14.38 -18.51
CA ALA A 1081 9.57 15.36 -19.22
C ALA A 1081 10.23 16.39 -18.28
N SER A 1082 9.59 16.70 -17.15
CA SER A 1082 10.13 17.58 -16.09
C SER A 1082 11.07 16.86 -15.12
N GLY A 1083 11.17 15.53 -15.20
CA GLY A 1083 11.92 14.71 -14.26
C GLY A 1083 13.44 14.76 -14.45
N PHE A 1084 13.90 15.11 -15.65
CA PHE A 1084 15.32 15.05 -16.04
C PHE A 1084 16.04 16.40 -16.01
N TYR A 1085 15.32 17.53 -15.88
CA TYR A 1085 15.90 18.87 -16.03
C TYR A 1085 15.67 19.71 -14.78
N ALA A 1086 16.70 20.44 -14.35
CA ALA A 1086 16.60 21.42 -13.28
C ALA A 1086 15.69 22.62 -13.65
N GLY A 1087 15.46 22.84 -14.95
CA GLY A 1087 14.52 23.83 -15.48
C GLY A 1087 13.06 23.45 -15.16
N ARG A 1088 12.50 24.02 -14.10
CA ARG A 1088 11.13 23.75 -13.63
C ARG A 1088 10.03 24.47 -14.42
N SER A 1089 10.31 24.97 -15.63
CA SER A 1089 9.34 25.70 -16.47
C SER A 1089 8.10 24.84 -16.76
N LEU A 1090 8.30 23.57 -17.15
CA LEU A 1090 7.24 22.60 -17.41
C LEU A 1090 6.44 22.19 -16.15
N LYS A 1091 7.01 22.38 -14.96
CA LYS A 1091 6.33 22.10 -13.69
C LYS A 1091 5.21 23.09 -13.43
N HIS A 1092 5.32 24.32 -13.93
CA HIS A 1092 4.25 25.31 -13.86
C HIS A 1092 3.04 24.85 -14.69
N ALA A 1093 3.26 24.42 -15.92
CA ALA A 1093 2.22 23.84 -16.77
C ALA A 1093 1.58 22.59 -16.12
N SER A 1094 2.40 21.70 -15.54
CA SER A 1094 1.92 20.52 -14.80
C SER A 1094 1.07 20.90 -13.58
N HIS A 1095 1.45 21.94 -12.81
CA HIS A 1095 0.66 22.43 -11.68
C HIS A 1095 -0.65 23.11 -12.10
N ILE A 1096 -0.67 23.84 -13.21
CA ILE A 1096 -1.89 24.42 -13.79
C ILE A 1096 -2.84 23.28 -14.18
N LEU A 1097 -2.36 22.28 -14.93
CA LEU A 1097 -3.15 21.11 -15.30
C LEU A 1097 -3.70 20.37 -14.06
N ALA A 1098 -2.88 20.15 -13.03
CA ALA A 1098 -3.28 19.49 -11.78
C ALA A 1098 -4.36 20.26 -10.98
N ARG A 1099 -4.37 21.60 -11.05
CA ARG A 1099 -5.42 22.42 -10.39
C ARG A 1099 -6.79 22.24 -11.05
N HIS A 1100 -6.81 21.89 -12.32
CA HIS A 1100 -8.01 21.80 -13.14
C HIS A 1100 -8.47 20.35 -13.40
N GLU A 1101 -7.78 19.33 -12.86
CA GLU A 1101 -8.18 17.92 -12.93
C GLU A 1101 -9.60 17.63 -12.38
N ASN A 1102 -10.16 18.52 -11.55
CA ASN A 1102 -11.50 18.40 -10.97
C ASN A 1102 -12.60 19.20 -11.69
N THR A 1103 -12.25 20.01 -12.71
CA THR A 1103 -13.21 20.78 -13.51
C THR A 1103 -13.57 20.02 -14.78
N ARG A 1104 -14.87 19.91 -15.09
CA ARG A 1104 -15.39 19.05 -16.18
C ARG A 1104 -15.03 19.51 -17.61
N ILE A 1105 -14.77 20.81 -17.81
CA ILE A 1105 -14.41 21.41 -19.09
C ILE A 1105 -13.50 22.61 -18.79
N LEU A 1106 -12.32 22.68 -19.42
CA LEU A 1106 -11.45 23.87 -19.40
C LEU A 1106 -11.88 24.81 -20.55
N SER A 1107 -11.99 26.12 -20.32
CA SER A 1107 -12.40 27.08 -21.35
C SER A 1107 -11.34 27.24 -22.45
N CYS A 1108 -11.74 27.60 -23.68
CA CYS A 1108 -10.83 27.84 -24.81
C CYS A 1108 -9.66 28.75 -24.43
N THR A 1109 -9.91 29.80 -23.63
CA THR A 1109 -8.89 30.73 -23.12
C THR A 1109 -7.79 30.07 -22.28
N MET A 1110 -8.10 29.04 -21.49
CA MET A 1110 -7.12 28.32 -20.67
C MET A 1110 -6.28 27.34 -21.50
N ILE A 1111 -6.87 26.78 -22.56
CA ILE A 1111 -6.15 26.00 -23.57
C ILE A 1111 -5.21 26.93 -24.35
N THR A 1112 -5.65 28.14 -24.69
CA THR A 1112 -4.78 29.16 -25.29
C THR A 1112 -3.68 29.60 -24.33
N ASP A 1113 -3.90 29.72 -23.02
CA ASP A 1113 -2.85 30.07 -22.04
C ASP A 1113 -1.82 28.95 -21.87
N ILE A 1114 -2.26 27.68 -21.83
CA ILE A 1114 -1.36 26.52 -21.82
C ILE A 1114 -0.57 26.48 -23.12
N ILE A 1115 -1.23 26.66 -24.27
CA ILE A 1115 -0.59 26.69 -25.58
C ILE A 1115 0.34 27.91 -25.72
N HIS A 1116 0.00 29.11 -25.24
CA HIS A 1116 0.85 30.30 -25.22
C HIS A 1116 2.08 30.12 -24.33
N LEU A 1117 1.94 29.43 -23.19
CA LEU A 1117 3.07 28.94 -22.39
C LEU A 1117 4.01 28.03 -23.20
N PHE A 1118 3.50 27.38 -24.25
CA PHE A 1118 4.23 26.51 -25.18
C PHE A 1118 4.54 27.15 -26.55
N THR A 1119 3.95 28.28 -26.96
CA THR A 1119 4.10 28.85 -28.32
C THR A 1119 4.86 30.19 -28.36
N ASP A 1120 5.00 30.93 -27.25
CA ASP A 1120 5.66 32.25 -27.25
C ASP A 1120 7.22 32.20 -27.22
N GLY A 1121 7.83 31.17 -27.82
CA GLY A 1121 9.30 31.06 -27.95
C GLY A 1121 10.09 30.93 -26.63
N ALA A 1122 9.41 30.80 -25.49
CA ALA A 1122 10.01 30.38 -24.21
C ALA A 1122 10.33 28.88 -24.18
N TRP A 1123 9.60 28.08 -24.98
CA TRP A 1123 9.77 26.64 -25.11
C TRP A 1123 11.05 26.26 -25.87
N GLU A 1124 11.40 26.98 -26.95
CA GLU A 1124 12.64 26.78 -27.72
C GLU A 1124 13.88 27.00 -26.85
N ARG A 1125 13.82 27.90 -25.87
CA ARG A 1125 14.95 28.17 -24.95
C ARG A 1125 14.91 27.34 -23.68
N GLY A 1126 13.74 26.99 -23.16
CA GLY A 1126 13.57 26.24 -21.90
C GLY A 1126 13.52 24.71 -22.04
N VAL A 1127 13.32 24.18 -23.26
CA VAL A 1127 13.40 22.74 -23.58
C VAL A 1127 14.73 22.41 -24.27
N ALA A 1128 15.42 23.40 -24.86
CA ALA A 1128 16.69 23.22 -25.56
C ALA A 1128 17.93 23.68 -24.77
N GLY A 1129 17.79 24.30 -23.58
CA GLY A 1129 18.93 24.87 -22.85
C GLY A 1129 18.93 24.57 -21.36
N ILE A 1130 19.92 23.78 -20.93
CA ILE A 1130 20.73 24.09 -19.74
C ILE A 1130 22.06 24.57 -20.28
#